data_AF-A0AAJ0GJ54-F1
#
_entry.id   AF-A0AAJ0GJ54-F1
#
_cell.length_a   1.000
_cell.length_b   1.000
_cell.length_c   1.000
_cell.angle_alpha   90.00
_cell.angle_beta   90.00
_cell.angle_gamma   90.00
#
_symmetry.space_group_name_H-M   'P 1'
#
loop_
_entity.id
_entity.type
_entity.pdbx_description
1 polymer ?
#
loop_
_entity_poly.entity_id
_entity_poly.type
_entity_poly.pdbx_seq_one_letter_code
_entity_poly.pdbx_strand_id
1 'polypeptide(L)'
;MVQPSKPPANGLVALVRKMYNPLGFAKGYNFVLFFITAGALMGFTLARLQYLSYYGIFCKPGIGESGAAPGECVYWLKNPYKIGMMLHLFTILPAAFLVCFQFVPAIRHKFIILHRINGYTVVLLALIANAGVIIVLPHAFGGDLATRTWGGAIVISTTISLALGVYNIKRLQIEQHRAWMMRAWVYFASSITIRVIQEAAVVILTSIGHFYINRPCSQIDGVYGDSGPVLGLYPGCESYYSGENLAQHVVVAVNVNSRTDAMEATAAYGIVFGSAGWLAWWIHAVLVELYLNFTPAETERLREVSYQRQRERGMKHPGSAGLVPQSSGFFGDANPYVPISQRRDPGSLEEMDLLKAAKQAQQLLQAGSTTSVKLVETYLDQIERHNRNGLHLNALISTVPRAKLIKRAHQLDAERQASQLRGPLHGIPIVIKDLFLTKDLGLPTTAGAPCFATAIPKRTAPLIEHLIASGVIILGTANLTEFCGLKYKGITPGWSPMGGQTQSPYIFGGLEVGESMLGHSSIGGSSSGSAAAAAAGFAPLSIGTECCGSLITPANRAGLYGLKCGLDTVGVEGVFHYTDCIDFIGGMAKSAEDLSLLTAALMQMAEPFDLRGGFEGIKVGFCDMKEWKLPEEICRWPGDTREQMEMAYSDAIEKMREHGAQVQENVDLPSAWDVFNIDGKSPFYVIACKSHGTTLLHGD
;
A
#
# COMPACT_ATOMS: atom_id res chain seq x y z
N MET A 1 -15.08 -11.48 -19.17
CA MET A 1 -14.08 -12.38 -18.56
C MET A 1 -12.83 -11.56 -18.31
N VAL A 2 -12.12 -11.77 -17.21
CA VAL A 2 -10.79 -11.13 -17.07
C VAL A 2 -9.88 -11.81 -18.08
N GLN A 3 -9.57 -11.09 -19.16
CA GLN A 3 -8.56 -11.49 -20.13
C GLN A 3 -7.22 -11.50 -19.39
N PRO A 4 -6.48 -12.62 -19.34
CA PRO A 4 -5.17 -12.64 -18.71
C PRO A 4 -4.26 -11.67 -19.45
N SER A 5 -3.76 -10.65 -18.75
CA SER A 5 -2.93 -9.59 -19.33
C SER A 5 -1.52 -10.05 -19.76
N LYS A 6 -1.15 -11.31 -19.46
CA LYS A 6 0.16 -11.90 -19.81
C LYS A 6 0.03 -13.38 -20.18
N PRO A 7 0.82 -13.90 -21.13
CA PRO A 7 0.91 -15.34 -21.42
C PRO A 7 1.35 -16.15 -20.18
N PRO A 8 1.04 -17.45 -20.11
CA PRO A 8 1.45 -18.29 -18.98
C PRO A 8 2.97 -18.44 -18.95
N ALA A 9 3.58 -18.30 -17.76
CA ALA A 9 5.03 -18.35 -17.60
C ALA A 9 5.64 -19.73 -17.93
N ASN A 10 4.87 -20.81 -17.79
CA ASN A 10 5.28 -22.18 -18.12
C ASN A 10 4.04 -23.08 -18.32
N GLY A 11 4.28 -24.35 -18.71
CA GLY A 11 3.22 -25.34 -18.95
C GLY A 11 2.35 -25.67 -17.73
N LEU A 12 2.93 -25.65 -16.51
CA LEU A 12 2.19 -25.84 -15.27
C LEU A 12 1.21 -24.68 -15.03
N VAL A 13 1.65 -23.44 -15.20
CA VAL A 13 0.80 -22.24 -15.09
C VAL A 13 -0.29 -22.25 -16.16
N ALA A 14 0.00 -22.75 -17.37
CA ALA A 14 -1.00 -22.91 -18.42
C ALA A 14 -2.08 -23.96 -18.05
N LEU A 15 -1.68 -25.09 -17.45
CA LEU A 15 -2.60 -26.12 -16.97
C LEU A 15 -3.46 -25.60 -15.82
N VAL A 16 -2.85 -24.97 -14.81
CA VAL A 16 -3.56 -24.44 -13.63
C VAL A 16 -4.53 -23.32 -14.04
N ARG A 17 -4.19 -22.49 -15.03
CA ARG A 17 -5.11 -21.50 -15.63
C ARG A 17 -6.39 -22.12 -16.17
N LYS A 18 -6.32 -23.32 -16.77
CA LYS A 18 -7.52 -24.03 -17.28
C LYS A 18 -8.49 -24.42 -16.16
N MET A 19 -8.00 -24.60 -14.92
CA MET A 19 -8.82 -24.97 -13.77
C MET A 19 -9.54 -23.78 -13.14
N TYR A 20 -8.86 -22.64 -12.94
CA TYR A 20 -9.42 -21.53 -12.19
C TYR A 20 -10.09 -20.43 -13.04
N ASN A 21 -9.73 -20.29 -14.33
CA ASN A 21 -10.36 -19.31 -15.22
C ASN A 21 -11.88 -19.54 -15.42
N PRO A 22 -12.39 -20.79 -15.57
CA PRO A 22 -13.83 -21.06 -15.66
C PRO A 22 -14.60 -20.57 -14.42
N LEU A 23 -13.97 -20.62 -13.25
CA LEU A 23 -14.51 -20.14 -11.98
C LEU A 23 -14.42 -18.61 -11.83
N GLY A 24 -13.78 -17.93 -12.78
CA GLY A 24 -13.73 -16.46 -12.85
C GLY A 24 -12.58 -15.81 -12.06
N PHE A 25 -11.61 -16.58 -11.57
CA PHE A 25 -10.43 -16.03 -10.91
C PHE A 25 -9.43 -15.49 -11.95
N ALA A 26 -8.95 -14.27 -11.75
CA ALA A 26 -7.96 -13.63 -12.64
C ALA A 26 -6.52 -14.06 -12.37
N LYS A 27 -6.21 -14.37 -11.10
CA LYS A 27 -4.86 -14.65 -10.61
C LYS A 27 -4.86 -15.99 -9.86
N GLY A 28 -3.85 -16.82 -10.10
CA GLY A 28 -3.77 -18.18 -9.51
C GLY A 28 -3.73 -18.18 -7.97
N TYR A 29 -3.06 -17.22 -7.34
CA TYR A 29 -3.01 -17.15 -5.88
C TYR A 29 -4.39 -16.87 -5.24
N ASN A 30 -5.28 -16.13 -5.91
CA ASN A 30 -6.64 -15.91 -5.42
C ASN A 30 -7.45 -17.22 -5.39
N PHE A 31 -7.21 -18.10 -6.36
CA PHE A 31 -7.83 -19.42 -6.40
C PHE A 31 -7.29 -20.33 -5.29
N VAL A 32 -5.98 -20.31 -5.04
CA VAL A 32 -5.37 -21.06 -3.92
C VAL A 32 -5.94 -20.60 -2.58
N LEU A 33 -6.04 -19.28 -2.35
CA LEU A 33 -6.63 -18.73 -1.13
C LEU A 33 -8.11 -19.12 -0.97
N PHE A 34 -8.89 -19.07 -2.05
CA PHE A 34 -10.28 -19.56 -2.05
C PHE A 34 -10.35 -21.05 -1.70
N PHE A 35 -9.47 -21.88 -2.27
CA PHE A 35 -9.44 -23.31 -1.99
C PHE A 35 -9.08 -23.60 -0.53
N ILE A 36 -8.09 -22.91 0.03
CA ILE A 36 -7.70 -23.08 1.44
C ILE A 36 -8.84 -22.65 2.38
N THR A 37 -9.49 -21.52 2.09
CA THR A 37 -10.49 -20.94 3.00
C THR A 37 -11.89 -21.51 2.78
N ALA A 38 -12.53 -21.19 1.66
CA ALA A 38 -13.86 -21.69 1.33
C ALA A 38 -13.86 -23.21 1.08
N GLY A 39 -12.77 -23.78 0.57
CA GLY A 39 -12.66 -25.23 0.42
C GLY A 39 -12.55 -25.97 1.76
N ALA A 40 -11.86 -25.42 2.77
CA ALA A 40 -11.87 -26.00 4.12
C ALA A 40 -13.28 -25.95 4.75
N LEU A 41 -14.00 -24.84 4.61
CA LEU A 41 -15.39 -24.73 5.06
C LEU A 41 -16.30 -25.73 4.34
N MET A 42 -16.13 -25.89 3.03
CA MET A 42 -16.86 -26.88 2.23
C MET A 42 -16.57 -28.29 2.72
N GLY A 43 -15.30 -28.65 2.88
CA GLY A 43 -14.87 -29.98 3.35
C GLY A 43 -15.41 -30.29 4.74
N PHE A 44 -15.32 -29.33 5.67
CA PHE A 44 -15.91 -29.45 7.00
C PHE A 44 -17.41 -29.68 6.94
N THR A 45 -18.13 -28.91 6.12
CA THR A 45 -19.58 -29.02 6.00
C THR A 45 -19.99 -30.38 5.42
N LEU A 46 -19.33 -30.84 4.35
CA LEU A 46 -19.58 -32.15 3.75
C LEU A 46 -19.36 -33.30 4.74
N ALA A 47 -18.30 -33.23 5.55
CA ALA A 47 -18.03 -34.23 6.59
C ALA A 47 -19.12 -34.27 7.69
N ARG A 48 -19.88 -33.18 7.86
CA ARG A 48 -20.94 -33.05 8.88
C ARG A 48 -22.35 -33.22 8.33
N LEU A 49 -22.55 -33.32 7.01
CA LEU A 49 -23.88 -33.54 6.41
C LEU A 49 -24.55 -34.83 6.90
N GLN A 50 -23.76 -35.84 7.28
CA GLN A 50 -24.29 -37.08 7.88
C GLN A 50 -25.11 -36.82 9.16
N TYR A 51 -24.88 -35.71 9.86
CA TYR A 51 -25.64 -35.35 11.07
C TYR A 51 -27.06 -34.86 10.80
N LEU A 52 -27.43 -34.66 9.52
CA LEU A 52 -28.82 -34.47 9.13
C LEU A 52 -29.67 -35.74 9.35
N SER A 53 -29.02 -36.91 9.41
CA SER A 53 -29.63 -38.12 9.95
C SER A 53 -29.73 -38.01 11.48
N TYR A 54 -30.74 -37.25 11.94
CA TYR A 54 -30.85 -36.86 13.35
C TYR A 54 -30.95 -38.06 14.29
N TYR A 55 -31.85 -39.01 14.00
CA TYR A 55 -32.05 -40.20 14.84
C TYR A 55 -31.17 -41.39 14.46
N GLY A 56 -30.47 -41.32 13.33
CA GLY A 56 -29.62 -42.42 12.85
C GLY A 56 -28.16 -42.23 13.26
N ILE A 57 -27.61 -41.03 13.04
CA ILE A 57 -26.19 -40.75 13.19
C ILE A 57 -25.95 -39.71 14.29
N PHE A 58 -26.68 -38.59 14.31
CA PHE A 58 -26.38 -37.51 15.25
C PHE A 58 -26.75 -37.86 16.71
N CYS A 59 -28.01 -38.22 16.97
CA CYS A 59 -28.50 -38.66 18.27
C CYS A 59 -29.47 -39.83 18.11
N LYS A 60 -28.93 -41.04 18.20
CA LYS A 60 -29.70 -42.27 18.18
C LYS A 60 -30.44 -42.46 19.53
N PRO A 61 -31.76 -42.73 19.52
CA PRO A 61 -32.47 -43.12 20.74
C PRO A 61 -31.94 -44.46 21.27
N GLY A 62 -31.53 -44.51 22.54
CA GLY A 62 -30.97 -45.70 23.19
C GLY A 62 -29.44 -45.63 23.39
N ILE A 63 -28.84 -46.76 23.76
CA ILE A 63 -27.40 -46.87 24.06
C ILE A 63 -26.62 -47.16 22.77
N GLY A 64 -25.53 -46.42 22.51
CA GLY A 64 -24.64 -46.63 21.36
C GLY A 64 -23.88 -45.37 20.93
N GLU A 65 -22.97 -45.52 19.97
CA GLU A 65 -22.23 -44.39 19.41
C GLU A 65 -23.16 -43.39 18.73
N SER A 66 -22.94 -42.11 19.01
CA SER A 66 -23.69 -41.00 18.45
C SER A 66 -22.74 -39.89 17.98
N GLY A 67 -23.18 -39.06 17.05
CA GLY A 67 -22.42 -37.91 16.56
C GLY A 67 -22.38 -36.73 17.53
N ALA A 68 -23.27 -36.69 18.52
CA ALA A 68 -23.22 -35.75 19.63
C ALA A 68 -22.18 -36.17 20.68
N ALA A 69 -21.77 -35.25 21.55
CA ALA A 69 -20.86 -35.62 22.63
C ALA A 69 -21.55 -36.62 23.58
N PRO A 70 -20.83 -37.63 24.12
CA PRO A 70 -21.44 -38.64 24.97
C PRO A 70 -22.27 -38.03 26.11
N GLY A 71 -23.52 -38.49 26.23
CA GLY A 71 -24.48 -38.06 27.26
C GLY A 71 -25.34 -36.85 26.88
N GLU A 72 -24.98 -36.09 25.83
CA GLU A 72 -25.79 -34.92 25.45
C GLU A 72 -27.12 -35.27 24.78
N CYS A 73 -27.23 -36.45 24.16
CA CYS A 73 -28.47 -36.86 23.48
C CYS A 73 -29.68 -36.92 24.43
N VAL A 74 -29.47 -37.09 25.74
CA VAL A 74 -30.53 -36.99 26.75
C VAL A 74 -31.26 -35.64 26.67
N TYR A 75 -30.53 -34.58 26.35
CA TYR A 75 -31.09 -33.24 26.14
C TYR A 75 -31.62 -33.08 24.71
N TRP A 76 -30.86 -33.52 23.70
CA TRP A 76 -31.24 -33.37 22.29
C TRP A 76 -32.48 -34.16 21.87
N LEU A 77 -32.96 -35.10 22.68
CA LEU A 77 -34.21 -35.81 22.44
C LEU A 77 -35.44 -35.16 23.11
N LYS A 78 -35.24 -34.17 24.00
CA LYS A 78 -36.30 -33.50 24.78
C LYS A 78 -36.56 -32.09 24.29
N ASN A 79 -37.83 -31.67 24.28
CA ASN A 79 -38.18 -30.27 23.98
C ASN A 79 -37.82 -29.36 25.16
N PRO A 80 -37.38 -28.10 24.94
CA PRO A 80 -37.24 -27.42 23.65
C PRO A 80 -35.91 -27.70 22.91
N TYR A 81 -34.95 -28.36 23.55
CA TYR A 81 -33.60 -28.55 23.05
C TYR A 81 -33.51 -29.38 21.76
N LYS A 82 -34.38 -30.38 21.61
CA LYS A 82 -34.56 -31.12 20.35
C LYS A 82 -34.87 -30.18 19.18
N ILE A 83 -35.84 -29.29 19.37
CA ILE A 83 -36.23 -28.31 18.35
C ILE A 83 -35.05 -27.39 18.06
N GLY A 84 -34.39 -26.87 19.11
CA GLY A 84 -33.22 -26.01 18.96
C GLY A 84 -32.09 -26.66 18.14
N MET A 85 -31.75 -27.91 18.45
CA MET A 85 -30.67 -28.63 17.77
C MET A 85 -31.03 -29.01 16.33
N MET A 86 -32.29 -29.41 16.08
CA MET A 86 -32.78 -29.62 14.72
C MET A 86 -32.73 -28.31 13.92
N LEU A 87 -33.24 -27.21 14.47
CA LEU A 87 -33.16 -25.89 13.82
C LEU A 87 -31.71 -25.54 13.49
N HIS A 88 -30.79 -25.75 14.41
CA HIS A 88 -29.37 -25.49 14.18
C HIS A 88 -28.80 -26.34 13.03
N LEU A 89 -28.85 -27.67 13.14
CA LEU A 89 -28.23 -28.58 12.17
C LEU A 89 -28.84 -28.49 10.76
N PHE A 90 -30.18 -28.51 10.67
CA PHE A 90 -30.89 -28.51 9.39
C PHE A 90 -30.76 -27.18 8.64
N THR A 91 -30.29 -26.11 9.29
CA THR A 91 -30.13 -24.81 8.63
C THR A 91 -28.69 -24.36 8.49
N ILE A 92 -27.82 -24.59 9.49
CA ILE A 92 -26.43 -24.15 9.41
C ILE A 92 -25.62 -24.97 8.40
N LEU A 93 -25.85 -26.28 8.30
CA LEU A 93 -25.09 -27.13 7.39
C LEU A 93 -25.41 -26.79 5.92
N PRO A 94 -26.69 -26.66 5.50
CA PRO A 94 -26.99 -26.17 4.16
C PRO A 94 -26.49 -24.73 3.94
N ALA A 95 -26.58 -23.84 4.94
CA ALA A 95 -26.07 -22.47 4.80
C ALA A 95 -24.56 -22.42 4.55
N ALA A 96 -23.77 -23.19 5.31
CA ALA A 96 -22.31 -23.26 5.18
C ALA A 96 -21.87 -23.89 3.85
N PHE A 97 -22.63 -24.86 3.33
CA PHE A 97 -22.41 -25.41 1.99
C PHE A 97 -22.67 -24.35 0.92
N LEU A 98 -23.84 -23.70 1.00
CA LEU A 98 -24.32 -22.74 0.02
C LEU A 98 -23.49 -21.44 -0.02
N VAL A 99 -22.93 -20.99 1.11
CA VAL A 99 -22.11 -19.77 1.16
C VAL A 99 -20.81 -19.94 0.37
N CYS A 100 -20.25 -21.14 0.25
CA CYS A 100 -19.02 -21.36 -0.50
C CYS A 100 -19.16 -20.89 -1.97
N PHE A 101 -20.36 -21.01 -2.54
CA PHE A 101 -20.68 -20.54 -3.89
C PHE A 101 -20.82 -19.01 -3.99
N GLN A 102 -21.07 -18.31 -2.88
CA GLN A 102 -21.14 -16.84 -2.86
C GLN A 102 -19.78 -16.20 -3.17
N PHE A 103 -18.69 -16.90 -2.87
CA PHE A 103 -17.33 -16.44 -3.08
C PHE A 103 -16.74 -16.83 -4.45
N VAL A 104 -17.50 -17.53 -5.30
CA VAL A 104 -17.07 -17.91 -6.66
C VAL A 104 -17.30 -16.73 -7.63
N PRO A 105 -16.24 -16.12 -8.20
CA PRO A 105 -16.39 -14.92 -9.03
C PRO A 105 -17.30 -15.10 -10.24
N ALA A 106 -17.26 -16.24 -10.91
CA ALA A 106 -18.11 -16.52 -12.05
C ALA A 106 -19.61 -16.45 -11.71
N ILE A 107 -20.01 -16.95 -10.53
CA ILE A 107 -21.41 -16.90 -10.07
C ILE A 107 -21.82 -15.45 -9.81
N ARG A 108 -20.97 -14.69 -9.10
CA ARG A 108 -21.23 -13.28 -8.78
C ARG A 108 -21.35 -12.38 -10.02
N HIS A 109 -20.58 -12.64 -11.06
CA HIS A 109 -20.51 -11.77 -12.24
C HIS A 109 -21.43 -12.18 -13.39
N LYS A 110 -21.64 -13.49 -13.61
CA LYS A 110 -22.47 -13.99 -14.73
C LYS A 110 -23.86 -14.41 -14.30
N PHE A 111 -24.00 -14.96 -13.10
CA PHE A 111 -25.25 -15.56 -12.61
C PHE A 111 -25.79 -14.78 -11.41
N ILE A 112 -26.01 -13.47 -11.60
CA ILE A 112 -26.37 -12.54 -10.51
C ILE A 112 -27.69 -12.93 -9.82
N ILE A 113 -28.68 -13.42 -10.57
CA ILE A 113 -29.96 -13.85 -9.99
C ILE A 113 -29.75 -15.03 -9.04
N LEU A 114 -28.96 -16.04 -9.47
CA LEU A 114 -28.61 -17.19 -8.66
C LEU A 114 -27.82 -16.75 -7.41
N HIS A 115 -26.86 -15.85 -7.56
CA HIS A 115 -26.09 -15.29 -6.44
C HIS A 115 -27.02 -14.64 -5.40
N ARG A 116 -28.01 -13.84 -5.83
CA ARG A 116 -28.97 -13.17 -4.94
C ARG A 116 -29.89 -14.15 -4.23
N ILE A 117 -30.51 -15.07 -4.95
CA ILE A 117 -31.41 -16.09 -4.36
C ILE A 117 -30.64 -16.89 -3.31
N ASN A 118 -29.48 -17.43 -3.71
CA ASN A 118 -28.62 -18.18 -2.81
C ASN A 118 -28.19 -17.35 -1.59
N GLY A 119 -27.89 -16.05 -1.78
CA GLY A 119 -27.47 -15.16 -0.69
C GLY A 119 -28.57 -14.95 0.36
N TYR A 120 -29.81 -14.73 -0.08
CA TYR A 120 -30.94 -14.59 0.85
C TYR A 120 -31.29 -15.90 1.55
N THR A 121 -31.23 -17.04 0.83
CA THR A 121 -31.41 -18.36 1.43
C THR A 121 -30.37 -18.61 2.53
N VAL A 122 -29.10 -18.34 2.24
CA VAL A 122 -28.00 -18.49 3.19
C VAL A 122 -28.19 -17.62 4.43
N VAL A 123 -28.59 -16.35 4.28
CA VAL A 123 -28.86 -15.46 5.41
C VAL A 123 -30.04 -15.96 6.27
N LEU A 124 -31.14 -16.35 5.64
CA LEU A 124 -32.32 -16.85 6.34
C LEU A 124 -31.98 -18.10 7.18
N LEU A 125 -31.31 -19.06 6.55
CA LEU A 125 -30.89 -20.29 7.22
C LEU A 125 -29.93 -20.00 8.39
N ALA A 126 -28.96 -19.10 8.21
CA ALA A 126 -28.04 -18.73 9.30
C ALA A 126 -28.75 -18.05 10.48
N LEU A 127 -29.78 -17.23 10.24
CA LEU A 127 -30.56 -16.61 11.31
C LEU A 127 -31.40 -17.63 12.09
N ILE A 128 -32.01 -18.60 11.39
CA ILE A 128 -32.72 -19.71 12.04
C ILE A 128 -31.74 -20.58 12.84
N ALA A 129 -30.55 -20.83 12.30
CA ALA A 129 -29.50 -21.56 13.00
C ALA A 129 -29.11 -20.88 14.31
N ASN A 130 -28.94 -19.55 14.29
CA ASN A 130 -28.61 -18.77 15.47
C ASN A 130 -29.69 -18.85 16.55
N ALA A 131 -30.98 -18.84 16.17
CA ALA A 131 -32.07 -19.08 17.11
C ALA A 131 -31.99 -20.49 17.73
N GLY A 132 -31.64 -21.50 16.92
CA GLY A 132 -31.35 -22.85 17.39
C GLY A 132 -30.20 -22.89 18.41
N VAL A 133 -29.10 -22.17 18.14
CA VAL A 133 -27.95 -22.05 19.06
C VAL A 133 -28.39 -21.54 20.43
N ILE A 134 -29.13 -20.42 20.49
CA ILE A 134 -29.61 -19.85 21.76
C ILE A 134 -30.34 -20.89 22.61
N ILE A 135 -31.17 -21.73 21.97
CA ILE A 135 -31.94 -22.76 22.66
C ILE A 135 -31.02 -23.86 23.21
N VAL A 136 -29.94 -24.25 22.52
CA VAL A 136 -29.09 -25.38 22.90
C VAL A 136 -27.91 -25.02 23.80
N LEU A 137 -27.49 -23.75 23.85
CA LEU A 137 -26.38 -23.29 24.70
C LEU A 137 -26.43 -23.71 26.17
N PRO A 138 -27.60 -23.85 26.82
CA PRO A 138 -27.66 -24.33 28.20
C PRO A 138 -27.08 -25.71 28.46
N HIS A 139 -26.95 -26.56 27.43
CA HIS A 139 -26.47 -27.94 27.55
C HIS A 139 -25.33 -28.30 26.59
N ALA A 140 -25.06 -27.47 25.57
CA ALA A 140 -23.98 -27.69 24.62
C ALA A 140 -22.62 -27.74 25.34
N PHE A 141 -21.88 -28.84 25.17
CA PHE A 141 -20.61 -29.14 25.81
C PHE A 141 -20.62 -28.98 27.34
N GLY A 142 -21.77 -29.22 27.97
CA GLY A 142 -21.98 -29.06 29.40
C GLY A 142 -22.50 -27.68 29.83
N GLY A 143 -22.67 -26.75 28.90
CA GLY A 143 -23.43 -25.51 29.11
C GLY A 143 -22.83 -24.54 30.14
N ASP A 144 -21.52 -24.61 30.35
CA ASP A 144 -20.81 -23.74 31.28
C ASP A 144 -20.86 -22.26 30.88
N LEU A 145 -20.42 -21.40 31.79
CA LEU A 145 -20.46 -19.95 31.57
C LEU A 145 -19.60 -19.53 30.37
N ALA A 146 -18.44 -20.16 30.17
CA ALA A 146 -17.56 -19.84 29.03
C ALA A 146 -18.24 -20.17 27.70
N THR A 147 -18.91 -21.32 27.61
CA THR A 147 -19.64 -21.79 26.43
C THR A 147 -20.85 -20.91 26.15
N ARG A 148 -21.62 -20.55 27.18
CA ARG A 148 -22.79 -19.66 27.04
C ARG A 148 -22.39 -18.26 26.61
N THR A 149 -21.34 -17.69 27.21
CA THR A 149 -20.88 -16.32 26.88
C THR A 149 -20.26 -16.27 25.49
N TRP A 150 -19.44 -17.25 25.12
CA TRP A 150 -18.90 -17.37 23.76
C TRP A 150 -20.02 -17.56 22.72
N GLY A 151 -20.92 -18.50 22.95
CA GLY A 151 -22.02 -18.79 22.05
C GLY A 151 -22.95 -17.58 21.87
N GLY A 152 -23.24 -16.87 22.95
CA GLY A 152 -23.96 -15.60 22.90
C GLY A 152 -23.23 -14.54 22.07
N ALA A 153 -21.91 -14.38 22.26
CA ALA A 153 -21.09 -13.44 21.50
C ALA A 153 -21.05 -13.78 19.99
N ILE A 154 -20.91 -15.06 19.64
CA ILE A 154 -21.01 -15.53 18.24
C ILE A 154 -22.37 -15.20 17.66
N VAL A 155 -23.46 -15.52 18.35
CA VAL A 155 -24.82 -15.27 17.86
C VAL A 155 -25.05 -13.77 17.66
N ILE A 156 -24.66 -12.94 18.62
CA ILE A 156 -24.82 -11.48 18.53
C ILE A 156 -23.99 -10.93 17.36
N SER A 157 -22.69 -11.25 17.30
CA SER A 157 -21.78 -10.72 16.28
C SER A 157 -22.17 -11.15 14.87
N THR A 158 -22.55 -12.41 14.68
CA THR A 158 -23.00 -12.93 13.37
C THR A 158 -24.37 -12.35 12.98
N THR A 159 -25.32 -12.25 13.91
CA THR A 159 -26.65 -11.69 13.63
C THR A 159 -26.58 -10.22 13.25
N ILE A 160 -25.81 -9.41 14.00
CA ILE A 160 -25.57 -7.99 13.67
C ILE A 160 -24.91 -7.88 12.30
N SER A 161 -23.90 -8.71 12.03
CA SER A 161 -23.18 -8.68 10.75
C SER A 161 -24.07 -9.05 9.58
N LEU A 162 -24.91 -10.08 9.71
CA LEU A 162 -25.89 -10.47 8.68
C LEU A 162 -26.94 -9.38 8.47
N ALA A 163 -27.47 -8.79 9.54
CA ALA A 163 -28.47 -7.73 9.48
C ALA A 163 -27.91 -6.47 8.79
N LEU A 164 -26.71 -6.03 9.16
CA LEU A 164 -26.02 -4.92 8.53
C LEU A 164 -25.63 -5.24 7.09
N GLY A 165 -25.23 -6.47 6.79
CA GLY A 165 -25.00 -6.93 5.42
C GLY A 165 -26.23 -6.78 4.54
N VAL A 166 -27.41 -7.21 5.02
CA VAL A 166 -28.68 -7.07 4.31
C VAL A 166 -29.12 -5.61 4.21
N TYR A 167 -28.96 -4.84 5.28
CA TYR A 167 -29.29 -3.41 5.29
C TYR A 167 -28.49 -2.66 4.21
N ASN A 168 -27.16 -2.81 4.21
CA ASN A 168 -26.26 -2.12 3.30
C ASN A 168 -26.55 -2.50 1.84
N ILE A 169 -26.85 -3.77 1.52
CA ILE A 169 -27.18 -4.13 0.13
C ILE A 169 -28.52 -3.52 -0.32
N LYS A 170 -29.51 -3.40 0.57
CA LYS A 170 -30.78 -2.72 0.26
C LYS A 170 -30.58 -1.22 0.00
N ARG A 171 -29.59 -0.62 0.68
CA ARG A 171 -29.10 0.76 0.48
C ARG A 171 -28.09 0.90 -0.66
N LEU A 172 -27.81 -0.17 -1.42
CA LEU A 172 -26.84 -0.20 -2.51
C LEU A 172 -25.40 0.15 -2.09
N GLN A 173 -25.04 -0.08 -0.82
CA GLN A 173 -23.69 0.07 -0.26
C GLN A 173 -22.95 -1.27 -0.36
N ILE A 174 -22.43 -1.58 -1.54
CA ILE A 174 -21.83 -2.88 -1.89
C ILE A 174 -20.54 -3.13 -1.10
N GLU A 175 -19.73 -2.10 -0.86
CA GLU A 175 -18.52 -2.18 -0.04
C GLU A 175 -18.84 -2.58 1.40
N GLN A 176 -19.87 -1.97 2.00
CA GLN A 176 -20.28 -2.26 3.37
C GLN A 176 -20.95 -3.62 3.45
N HIS A 177 -21.80 -3.95 2.47
CA HIS A 177 -22.35 -5.30 2.35
C HIS A 177 -21.23 -6.36 2.33
N ARG A 178 -20.20 -6.17 1.51
CA ARG A 178 -19.04 -7.07 1.46
C ARG A 178 -18.36 -7.17 2.83
N ALA A 179 -18.06 -6.05 3.48
CA ALA A 179 -17.36 -6.03 4.75
C ALA A 179 -18.14 -6.77 5.86
N TRP A 180 -19.44 -6.49 5.99
CA TRP A 180 -20.30 -7.14 6.98
C TRP A 180 -20.55 -8.62 6.69
N MET A 181 -20.70 -9.02 5.42
CA MET A 181 -20.80 -10.43 5.07
C MET A 181 -19.50 -11.18 5.35
N MET A 182 -18.32 -10.58 5.08
CA MET A 182 -17.03 -11.16 5.44
C MET A 182 -16.92 -11.38 6.96
N ARG A 183 -17.28 -10.38 7.77
CA ARG A 183 -17.30 -10.50 9.25
C ARG A 183 -18.18 -11.66 9.69
N ALA A 184 -19.42 -11.75 9.21
CA ALA A 184 -20.33 -12.83 9.56
C ALA A 184 -19.73 -14.22 9.30
N TRP A 185 -19.19 -14.46 8.10
CA TRP A 185 -18.69 -15.78 7.70
C TRP A 185 -17.34 -16.13 8.31
N VAL A 186 -16.50 -15.14 8.58
CA VAL A 186 -15.25 -15.33 9.34
C VAL A 186 -15.58 -15.66 10.80
N TYR A 187 -16.58 -15.02 11.41
CA TYR A 187 -17.04 -15.40 12.75
C TYR A 187 -17.63 -16.82 12.78
N PHE A 188 -18.43 -17.21 11.79
CA PHE A 188 -18.91 -18.60 11.68
C PHE A 188 -17.75 -19.59 11.49
N ALA A 189 -16.73 -19.24 10.68
CA ALA A 189 -15.56 -20.08 10.45
C ALA A 189 -14.70 -20.31 11.70
N SER A 190 -14.83 -19.46 12.73
CA SER A 190 -14.18 -19.70 14.02
C SER A 190 -14.54 -21.07 14.59
N SER A 191 -15.73 -21.62 14.29
CA SER A 191 -16.16 -22.97 14.69
C SER A 191 -15.25 -24.10 14.21
N ILE A 192 -14.59 -23.94 13.06
CA ILE A 192 -13.60 -24.89 12.54
C ILE A 192 -12.31 -24.77 13.36
N THR A 193 -11.88 -23.54 13.62
CA THR A 193 -10.67 -23.23 14.40
C THR A 193 -10.78 -23.69 15.85
N ILE A 194 -11.98 -23.62 16.44
CA ILE A 194 -12.25 -24.17 17.77
C ILE A 194 -11.80 -25.62 17.84
N ARG A 195 -12.08 -26.44 16.82
CA ARG A 195 -11.70 -27.86 16.84
C ARG A 195 -10.20 -28.05 16.94
N VAL A 196 -9.43 -27.30 16.16
CA VAL A 196 -7.96 -27.36 16.19
C VAL A 196 -7.41 -26.95 17.57
N ILE A 197 -7.93 -25.86 18.13
CA ILE A 197 -7.52 -25.37 19.46
C ILE A 197 -7.94 -26.38 20.55
N GLN A 198 -9.14 -26.94 20.42
CA GLN A 198 -9.72 -27.87 21.37
C GLN A 198 -8.90 -29.16 21.46
N GLU A 199 -8.51 -29.76 20.33
CA GLU A 199 -7.66 -30.96 20.33
C GLU A 199 -6.31 -30.70 21.04
N ALA A 200 -5.67 -29.56 20.76
CA ALA A 200 -4.43 -29.19 21.43
C ALA A 200 -4.62 -28.98 22.94
N ALA A 201 -5.67 -28.26 23.33
CA ALA A 201 -5.96 -27.94 24.73
C ALA A 201 -6.29 -29.19 25.55
N VAL A 202 -7.03 -30.15 24.98
CA VAL A 202 -7.38 -31.41 25.66
C VAL A 202 -6.14 -32.26 25.94
N VAL A 203 -5.20 -32.35 25.00
CA VAL A 203 -3.93 -33.08 25.20
C VAL A 203 -3.10 -32.43 26.31
N ILE A 204 -3.10 -31.10 26.38
CA ILE A 204 -2.39 -30.35 27.43
C ILE A 204 -3.03 -30.57 28.81
N LEU A 205 -4.35 -30.43 28.95
CA LEU A 205 -5.01 -30.62 30.25
C LEU A 205 -4.88 -32.06 30.76
N THR A 206 -4.97 -33.03 29.84
CA THR A 206 -4.80 -34.45 30.18
C THR A 206 -3.38 -34.75 30.68
N SER A 207 -2.35 -34.06 30.14
CA SER A 207 -0.95 -34.28 30.56
C SER A 207 -0.59 -33.59 31.88
N ILE A 208 -1.21 -32.44 32.18
CA ILE A 208 -1.04 -31.76 33.47
C ILE A 208 -1.65 -32.58 34.62
N GLY A 209 -2.78 -33.25 34.36
CA GLY A 209 -3.56 -33.94 35.38
C GLY A 209 -4.30 -32.97 36.32
N HIS A 210 -5.11 -33.52 37.23
CA HIS A 210 -5.79 -32.76 38.30
C HIS A 210 -6.94 -31.82 37.90
N PHE A 211 -7.49 -31.94 36.69
CA PHE A 211 -8.70 -31.22 36.29
C PHE A 211 -9.94 -32.08 36.46
N TYR A 212 -11.01 -31.46 36.96
CA TYR A 212 -12.29 -32.10 37.17
C TYR A 212 -13.44 -31.15 36.83
N ILE A 213 -14.56 -31.69 36.35
CA ILE A 213 -15.75 -30.92 36.04
C ILE A 213 -17.00 -31.58 36.62
N ASN A 214 -17.95 -30.75 37.05
CA ASN A 214 -19.22 -31.23 37.58
C ASN A 214 -20.17 -31.66 36.44
N ARG A 215 -20.80 -32.82 36.58
CA ARG A 215 -21.76 -33.38 35.60
C ARG A 215 -23.01 -33.93 36.29
N PRO A 216 -24.21 -33.70 35.74
CA PRO A 216 -25.44 -34.26 36.29
C PRO A 216 -25.50 -35.77 36.08
N CYS A 217 -26.00 -36.50 37.08
CA CYS A 217 -26.12 -37.96 37.00
C CYS A 217 -27.04 -38.43 35.87
N SER A 218 -28.05 -37.63 35.51
CA SER A 218 -28.89 -37.89 34.34
C SER A 218 -28.15 -37.88 33.00
N GLN A 219 -27.03 -37.15 32.88
CA GLN A 219 -26.19 -37.17 31.69
C GLN A 219 -25.30 -38.42 31.65
N ILE A 220 -24.79 -38.85 32.81
CA ILE A 220 -23.95 -40.04 32.97
C ILE A 220 -24.80 -41.30 32.72
N ASP A 221 -25.99 -41.36 33.30
CA ASP A 221 -26.98 -42.42 33.02
C ASP A 221 -27.31 -42.49 31.52
N GLY A 222 -27.40 -41.34 30.85
CA GLY A 222 -27.58 -41.27 29.40
C GLY A 222 -26.50 -41.94 28.55
N VAL A 223 -25.30 -42.15 29.10
CA VAL A 223 -24.19 -42.84 28.40
C VAL A 223 -24.23 -44.34 28.65
N TYR A 224 -24.45 -44.75 29.90
CA TYR A 224 -24.32 -46.15 30.32
C TYR A 224 -25.65 -46.92 30.32
N GLY A 225 -26.77 -46.22 30.56
CA GLY A 225 -28.13 -46.75 30.50
C GLY A 225 -28.49 -47.79 31.57
N ASP A 226 -27.60 -48.04 32.54
CA ASP A 226 -27.81 -48.95 33.66
C ASP A 226 -27.15 -48.39 34.94
N SER A 227 -27.83 -48.57 36.07
CA SER A 227 -27.41 -48.15 37.40
C SER A 227 -26.14 -48.84 37.88
N GLY A 228 -25.89 -50.10 37.49
CA GLY A 228 -24.72 -50.86 37.95
C GLY A 228 -23.38 -50.22 37.54
N PRO A 229 -23.11 -50.02 36.24
CA PRO A 229 -21.90 -49.36 35.76
C PRO A 229 -21.75 -47.93 36.28
N VAL A 230 -22.86 -47.17 36.38
CA VAL A 230 -22.83 -45.78 36.84
C VAL A 230 -22.46 -45.69 38.31
N LEU A 231 -23.06 -46.50 39.19
CA LEU A 231 -22.75 -46.47 40.63
C LEU A 231 -21.36 -47.03 40.94
N GLY A 232 -20.84 -47.93 40.11
CA GLY A 232 -19.47 -48.42 40.21
C GLY A 232 -18.40 -47.36 39.91
N LEU A 233 -18.64 -46.51 38.90
CA LEU A 233 -17.72 -45.42 38.53
C LEU A 233 -18.00 -44.12 39.31
N TYR A 234 -19.27 -43.86 39.62
CA TYR A 234 -19.79 -42.63 40.21
C TYR A 234 -20.80 -42.93 41.32
N PRO A 235 -20.35 -43.41 42.50
CA PRO A 235 -21.24 -43.76 43.61
C PRO A 235 -22.08 -42.58 44.11
N GLY A 236 -21.62 -41.34 43.90
CA GLY A 236 -22.37 -40.12 44.22
C GLY A 236 -23.68 -39.93 43.43
N CYS A 237 -24.00 -40.81 42.47
CA CYS A 237 -25.28 -40.83 41.74
C CYS A 237 -26.36 -41.69 42.39
N GLU A 238 -26.13 -42.25 43.58
CA GLU A 238 -27.13 -43.07 44.29
C GLU A 238 -28.47 -42.34 44.49
N SER A 239 -28.42 -41.08 44.93
CA SER A 239 -29.62 -40.25 45.17
C SER A 239 -30.41 -39.93 43.89
N TYR A 240 -29.79 -40.05 42.71
CA TYR A 240 -30.48 -39.94 41.43
C TYR A 240 -31.34 -41.18 41.14
N TYR A 241 -30.80 -42.38 41.37
CA TYR A 241 -31.52 -43.64 41.14
C TYR A 241 -32.55 -43.96 42.23
N SER A 242 -32.32 -43.54 43.47
CA SER A 242 -33.30 -43.66 44.55
C SER A 242 -34.51 -42.73 44.37
N GLY A 243 -34.40 -41.73 43.47
CA GLY A 243 -35.42 -40.72 43.23
C GLY A 243 -35.43 -39.57 44.25
N GLU A 244 -34.52 -39.57 45.22
CA GLU A 244 -34.40 -38.53 46.26
C GLU A 244 -33.95 -37.18 45.70
N ASN A 245 -32.98 -37.19 44.77
CA ASN A 245 -32.49 -35.99 44.11
C ASN A 245 -32.23 -36.25 42.61
N LEU A 246 -33.24 -35.97 41.78
CA LEU A 246 -33.13 -36.08 40.32
C LEU A 246 -32.15 -35.07 39.69
N ALA A 247 -31.74 -34.04 40.45
CA ALA A 247 -30.78 -33.02 40.04
C ALA A 247 -29.38 -33.28 40.63
N GLN A 248 -29.08 -34.49 41.11
CA GLN A 248 -27.78 -34.85 41.65
C GLN A 248 -26.67 -34.67 40.60
N HIS A 249 -25.52 -34.16 41.05
CA HIS A 249 -24.33 -34.01 40.23
C HIS A 249 -23.13 -34.70 40.90
N VAL A 250 -22.18 -35.13 40.06
CA VAL A 250 -20.92 -35.73 40.49
C VAL A 250 -19.75 -35.12 39.72
N VAL A 251 -18.58 -35.23 40.32
CA VAL A 251 -17.33 -34.73 39.76
C VAL A 251 -16.73 -35.79 38.84
N VAL A 252 -16.41 -35.41 37.61
CA VAL A 252 -15.80 -36.26 36.58
C VAL A 252 -14.40 -35.77 36.28
N ALA A 253 -13.43 -36.68 36.22
CA ALA A 253 -12.05 -36.35 35.87
C ALA A 253 -11.93 -35.95 34.39
N VAL A 254 -11.04 -35.01 34.09
CA VAL A 254 -10.74 -34.58 32.73
C VAL A 254 -9.58 -35.43 32.18
N ASN A 255 -9.92 -36.41 31.34
CA ASN A 255 -8.93 -37.31 30.74
C ASN A 255 -9.42 -37.88 29.41
N VAL A 256 -8.80 -37.47 28.30
CA VAL A 256 -9.17 -37.97 26.96
C VAL A 256 -8.60 -39.36 26.66
N ASN A 257 -7.58 -39.79 27.41
CA ASN A 257 -6.92 -41.08 27.18
C ASN A 257 -7.61 -42.23 27.92
N SER A 258 -8.70 -41.94 28.64
CA SER A 258 -9.48 -42.94 29.37
C SER A 258 -10.10 -43.96 28.41
N ARG A 259 -9.78 -45.24 28.63
CA ARG A 259 -10.35 -46.36 27.84
C ARG A 259 -11.55 -47.01 28.53
N THR A 260 -11.77 -46.69 29.79
CA THR A 260 -12.76 -47.33 30.67
C THR A 260 -13.94 -46.43 30.98
N ASP A 261 -13.80 -45.11 30.85
CA ASP A 261 -14.85 -44.15 31.16
C ASP A 261 -15.04 -43.12 30.03
N ALA A 262 -16.13 -43.28 29.30
CA ALA A 262 -16.50 -42.37 28.21
C ALA A 262 -16.86 -40.96 28.69
N MET A 263 -17.23 -40.79 29.97
CA MET A 263 -17.56 -39.49 30.55
C MET A 263 -16.31 -38.63 30.79
N GLU A 264 -15.14 -39.23 31.03
CA GLU A 264 -13.88 -38.48 31.20
C GLU A 264 -13.46 -37.76 29.90
N ALA A 265 -13.69 -38.39 28.75
CA ALA A 265 -13.45 -37.77 27.44
C ALA A 265 -14.43 -36.61 27.19
N THR A 266 -15.72 -36.77 27.50
CA THR A 266 -16.72 -35.70 27.42
C THR A 266 -16.39 -34.54 28.36
N ALA A 267 -15.91 -34.84 29.57
CA ALA A 267 -15.44 -33.84 30.52
C ALA A 267 -14.26 -33.05 29.95
N ALA A 268 -13.29 -33.74 29.34
CA ALA A 268 -12.12 -33.12 28.73
C ALA A 268 -12.48 -32.19 27.57
N TYR A 269 -13.33 -32.63 26.63
CA TYR A 269 -13.77 -31.76 25.54
C TYR A 269 -14.67 -30.61 26.03
N GLY A 270 -15.50 -30.84 27.05
CA GLY A 270 -16.39 -29.84 27.61
C GLY A 270 -15.67 -28.66 28.26
N ILE A 271 -14.72 -28.94 29.16
CA ILE A 271 -14.03 -27.89 29.95
C ILE A 271 -13.27 -26.89 29.07
N VAL A 272 -12.75 -27.33 27.93
CA VAL A 272 -12.00 -26.44 27.01
C VAL A 272 -12.88 -25.75 25.97
N PHE A 273 -14.09 -26.24 25.70
CA PHE A 273 -14.88 -25.83 24.54
C PHE A 273 -15.15 -24.31 24.51
N GLY A 274 -15.65 -23.74 25.61
CA GLY A 274 -15.92 -22.31 25.70
C GLY A 274 -14.66 -21.45 25.58
N SER A 275 -13.55 -21.87 26.21
CA SER A 275 -12.26 -21.14 26.16
C SER A 275 -11.62 -21.17 24.77
N ALA A 276 -11.64 -22.33 24.10
CA ALA A 276 -11.22 -22.48 22.72
C ALA A 276 -12.10 -21.65 21.78
N GLY A 277 -13.41 -21.59 22.08
CA GLY A 277 -14.39 -20.68 21.47
C GLY A 277 -13.94 -19.24 21.48
N TRP A 278 -13.66 -18.69 22.66
CA TRP A 278 -13.21 -17.31 22.81
C TRP A 278 -11.91 -17.02 22.07
N LEU A 279 -10.91 -17.89 22.19
CA LEU A 279 -9.63 -17.72 21.49
C LEU A 279 -9.82 -17.74 19.97
N ALA A 280 -10.57 -18.71 19.45
CA ALA A 280 -10.88 -18.79 18.02
C ALA A 280 -11.59 -17.52 17.53
N TRP A 281 -12.60 -17.05 18.27
CA TRP A 281 -13.35 -15.85 17.90
C TRP A 281 -12.45 -14.60 17.86
N TRP A 282 -11.60 -14.38 18.86
CA TRP A 282 -10.67 -13.24 18.89
C TRP A 282 -9.68 -13.26 17.72
N ILE A 283 -9.10 -14.43 17.41
CA ILE A 283 -8.23 -14.59 16.24
C ILE A 283 -8.98 -14.16 14.96
N HIS A 284 -10.22 -14.62 14.80
CA HIS A 284 -11.03 -14.33 13.61
C HIS A 284 -11.47 -12.86 13.55
N ALA A 285 -11.79 -12.26 14.69
CA ALA A 285 -12.13 -10.84 14.82
C ALA A 285 -10.95 -9.93 14.43
N VAL A 286 -9.73 -10.24 14.87
CA VAL A 286 -8.55 -9.46 14.47
C VAL A 286 -8.21 -9.69 12.99
N LEU A 287 -8.21 -10.94 12.53
CA LEU A 287 -7.84 -11.26 11.15
C LEU A 287 -8.77 -10.65 10.11
N VAL A 288 -10.09 -10.58 10.38
CA VAL A 288 -11.02 -9.97 9.42
C VAL A 288 -10.78 -8.47 9.28
N GLU A 289 -10.47 -7.75 10.36
CA GLU A 289 -10.16 -6.32 10.29
C GLU A 289 -8.82 -6.05 9.59
N LEU A 290 -7.79 -6.85 9.88
CA LEU A 290 -6.52 -6.78 9.15
C LEU A 290 -6.72 -7.02 7.64
N TYR A 291 -7.52 -8.01 7.28
CA TYR A 291 -7.82 -8.31 5.88
C TYR A 291 -8.58 -7.16 5.19
N LEU A 292 -9.56 -6.56 5.86
CA LEU A 292 -10.31 -5.42 5.31
C LEU A 292 -9.40 -4.20 5.14
N ASN A 293 -8.49 -3.95 6.09
CA ASN A 293 -7.52 -2.85 6.03
C ASN A 293 -6.43 -3.05 4.96
N PHE A 294 -6.06 -4.29 4.64
CA PHE A 294 -5.12 -4.59 3.56
C PHE A 294 -5.75 -4.63 2.16
N THR A 295 -7.04 -4.33 2.02
CA THR A 295 -7.72 -4.27 0.71
C THR A 295 -8.33 -2.90 0.37
N PRO A 296 -7.61 -1.76 0.57
CA PRO A 296 -8.18 -0.43 0.41
C PRO A 296 -8.60 -0.12 -1.02
N ALA A 297 -7.83 -0.56 -2.03
CA ALA A 297 -8.14 -0.34 -3.44
C ALA A 297 -9.46 -1.01 -3.87
N GLU A 298 -9.75 -2.20 -3.36
CA GLU A 298 -11.01 -2.90 -3.65
C GLU A 298 -12.20 -2.23 -2.94
N THR A 299 -11.99 -1.74 -1.71
CA THR A 299 -12.98 -0.96 -0.97
C THR A 299 -13.33 0.33 -1.71
N GLU A 300 -12.34 1.08 -2.20
CA GLU A 300 -12.57 2.32 -2.94
C GLU A 300 -13.26 2.06 -4.29
N ARG A 301 -12.84 1.02 -5.03
CA ARG A 301 -13.50 0.60 -6.27
C ARG A 301 -14.99 0.28 -6.07
N LEU A 302 -15.33 -0.43 -5.00
CA LEU A 302 -16.72 -0.79 -4.69
C LEU A 302 -17.54 0.42 -4.23
N ARG A 303 -16.95 1.37 -3.51
CA ARG A 303 -17.61 2.62 -3.12
C ARG A 303 -18.06 3.43 -4.33
N GLU A 304 -17.25 3.50 -5.39
CA GLU A 304 -17.66 4.16 -6.65
C GLU A 304 -18.87 3.48 -7.27
N VAL A 305 -18.85 2.14 -7.36
CA VAL A 305 -19.99 1.37 -7.90
C VAL A 305 -21.24 1.57 -7.05
N SER A 306 -21.11 1.62 -5.73
CA SER A 306 -22.21 1.91 -4.81
C SER A 306 -22.79 3.29 -5.06
N TYR A 307 -21.94 4.31 -5.14
CA TYR A 307 -22.37 5.68 -5.41
C TYR A 307 -23.13 5.81 -6.73
N GLN A 308 -22.59 5.26 -7.82
CA GLN A 308 -23.23 5.28 -9.14
C GLN A 308 -24.63 4.66 -9.09
N ARG A 309 -24.77 3.48 -8.46
CA ARG A 309 -26.07 2.80 -8.32
C ARG A 309 -27.05 3.55 -7.43
N GLN A 310 -26.57 4.18 -6.36
CA GLN A 310 -27.41 5.01 -5.49
C GLN A 310 -27.96 6.23 -6.23
N ARG A 311 -27.16 6.84 -7.12
CA ARG A 311 -27.59 7.92 -8.01
C ARG A 311 -28.61 7.45 -9.04
N GLU A 312 -28.35 6.35 -9.74
CA GLU A 312 -29.29 5.77 -10.71
C GLU A 312 -30.65 5.47 -10.09
N ARG A 313 -30.68 5.12 -8.80
CA ARG A 313 -31.90 4.87 -8.04
C ARG A 313 -32.55 6.12 -7.44
N GLY A 314 -31.97 7.31 -7.63
CA GLY A 314 -32.51 8.58 -7.12
C GLY A 314 -32.49 8.72 -5.60
N MET A 315 -31.51 8.12 -4.90
CA MET A 315 -31.42 8.22 -3.44
C MET A 315 -31.03 9.65 -3.00
N LYS A 316 -31.62 10.15 -1.91
CA LYS A 316 -31.41 11.53 -1.41
C LYS A 316 -29.96 11.85 -1.00
N HIS A 317 -29.21 10.87 -0.50
CA HIS A 317 -27.83 11.04 -0.02
C HIS A 317 -26.91 9.91 -0.54
N PRO A 318 -26.54 9.92 -1.83
CA PRO A 318 -25.62 8.94 -2.39
C PRO A 318 -24.21 9.15 -1.82
N GLY A 319 -23.49 8.07 -1.51
CA GLY A 319 -22.15 8.11 -0.89
C GLY A 319 -22.13 8.21 0.64
N SER A 320 -23.30 8.30 1.29
CA SER A 320 -23.38 8.20 2.76
C SER A 320 -22.95 6.80 3.23
N ALA A 321 -22.18 6.74 4.32
CA ALA A 321 -21.76 5.49 4.99
C ALA A 321 -22.91 4.76 5.73
N GLY A 322 -24.12 5.31 5.78
CA GLY A 322 -25.29 4.67 6.39
C GLY A 322 -25.29 4.73 7.92
N LEU A 323 -25.60 3.61 8.58
CA LEU A 323 -25.72 3.48 10.05
C LEU A 323 -24.37 3.32 10.78
N VAL A 324 -23.26 3.25 10.04
CA VAL A 324 -21.92 3.13 10.62
C VAL A 324 -21.42 4.54 10.99
N PRO A 325 -20.82 4.75 12.18
CA PRO A 325 -20.33 6.08 12.58
C PRO A 325 -19.36 6.64 11.53
N GLN A 326 -19.67 7.82 11.01
CA GLN A 326 -18.76 8.58 10.16
C GLN A 326 -17.69 9.20 11.08
N SER A 327 -16.41 8.97 10.76
CA SER A 327 -15.32 9.40 11.64
C SER A 327 -15.23 10.93 11.72
N SER A 328 -15.32 11.46 12.94
CA SER A 328 -14.61 12.66 13.40
C SER A 328 -13.48 12.30 14.38
N GLY A 329 -13.01 11.04 14.39
CA GLY A 329 -12.01 10.52 15.35
C GLY A 329 -11.91 8.99 15.44
N PHE A 330 -11.34 8.49 16.56
CA PHE A 330 -10.86 7.12 16.83
C PHE A 330 -11.88 5.97 16.68
N PHE A 331 -13.18 6.25 16.57
CA PHE A 331 -14.23 5.25 16.33
C PHE A 331 -15.11 5.67 15.13
N GLY A 332 -14.73 5.25 13.92
CA GLY A 332 -15.55 5.37 12.71
C GLY A 332 -14.94 4.61 11.53
N ASP A 333 -15.67 3.64 10.98
CA ASP A 333 -15.13 2.70 9.96
C ASP A 333 -15.21 3.24 8.53
N ALA A 334 -15.70 4.47 8.33
CA ALA A 334 -15.93 5.01 7.00
C ALA A 334 -15.89 6.55 6.95
N ASN A 335 -14.91 7.10 6.23
CA ASN A 335 -14.95 8.50 5.78
C ASN A 335 -16.08 8.70 4.76
N PRO A 336 -16.73 9.89 4.72
CA PRO A 336 -17.69 10.26 3.68
C PRO A 336 -17.16 9.94 2.28
N TYR A 337 -17.95 9.26 1.45
CA TYR A 337 -17.49 8.94 0.11
C TYR A 337 -17.60 10.17 -0.79
N VAL A 338 -16.46 10.63 -1.31
CA VAL A 338 -16.39 11.66 -2.35
C VAL A 338 -16.26 10.96 -3.71
N PRO A 339 -17.30 11.06 -4.58
CA PRO A 339 -17.35 10.41 -5.89
C PRO A 339 -16.21 10.78 -6.81
N ILE A 340 -15.75 9.87 -7.67
CA ILE A 340 -14.73 10.21 -8.68
C ILE A 340 -15.26 11.29 -9.64
N SER A 341 -16.56 11.29 -9.95
CA SER A 341 -17.23 12.33 -10.76
C SER A 341 -17.57 13.62 -9.99
N GLN A 342 -17.25 13.72 -8.70
CA GLN A 342 -17.27 14.97 -7.91
C GLN A 342 -15.87 15.33 -7.41
N ARG A 343 -14.91 14.41 -7.55
CA ARG A 343 -13.49 14.74 -7.77
C ARG A 343 -13.29 15.38 -9.16
N ARG A 344 -14.30 15.32 -10.04
CA ARG A 344 -14.43 16.04 -11.31
C ARG A 344 -15.84 16.59 -11.52
N ASP A 345 -16.15 17.76 -10.96
CA ASP A 345 -17.22 18.60 -11.49
C ASP A 345 -16.61 19.55 -12.56
N PRO A 346 -17.10 19.63 -13.81
CA PRO A 346 -16.53 20.45 -14.88
C PRO A 346 -16.67 21.98 -14.70
N GLY A 347 -16.78 22.47 -13.46
CA GLY A 347 -17.01 23.87 -13.15
C GLY A 347 -16.36 24.39 -11.86
N SER A 348 -15.51 23.60 -11.19
CA SER A 348 -14.74 24.10 -10.06
C SER A 348 -13.39 23.40 -9.95
N LEU A 349 -12.33 24.18 -10.22
CA LEU A 349 -10.91 23.95 -9.94
C LEU A 349 -10.32 22.67 -10.54
N GLU A 350 -9.61 22.86 -11.66
CA GLU A 350 -8.80 21.86 -12.34
C GLU A 350 -8.07 20.93 -11.34
N GLU A 351 -8.24 19.61 -11.54
CA GLU A 351 -7.28 18.62 -11.04
C GLU A 351 -5.90 19.14 -11.43
N MET A 352 -5.10 19.57 -10.44
CA MET A 352 -3.84 20.22 -10.72
C MET A 352 -2.96 19.22 -11.47
N ASP A 353 -2.75 19.50 -12.76
CA ASP A 353 -1.82 18.73 -13.56
C ASP A 353 -0.43 18.89 -12.92
N LEU A 354 0.05 17.79 -12.35
CA LEU A 354 1.34 17.70 -11.66
C LEU A 354 2.53 17.91 -12.61
N LEU A 355 2.27 17.89 -13.92
CA LEU A 355 3.22 18.24 -14.96
C LEU A 355 3.18 19.74 -15.30
N LYS A 356 2.28 20.53 -14.70
CA LYS A 356 2.24 21.99 -14.88
C LYS A 356 3.53 22.65 -14.40
N ALA A 357 3.89 23.67 -15.16
CA ALA A 357 5.00 24.56 -14.89
C ALA A 357 4.79 25.38 -13.59
N ALA A 358 5.86 25.76 -12.91
CA ALA A 358 5.85 26.64 -11.73
C ALA A 358 5.15 27.98 -12.01
N LYS A 359 5.35 28.55 -13.21
CA LYS A 359 4.66 29.76 -13.66
C LYS A 359 3.13 29.56 -13.72
N GLN A 360 2.68 28.41 -14.23
CA GLN A 360 1.25 28.08 -14.25
C GLN A 360 0.72 27.86 -12.83
N ALA A 361 1.49 27.21 -11.96
CA ALA A 361 1.13 27.06 -10.54
C ALA A 361 1.00 28.42 -9.85
N GLN A 362 1.89 29.39 -10.11
CA GLN A 362 1.75 30.76 -9.63
C GLN A 362 0.47 31.44 -10.12
N GLN A 363 0.13 31.30 -11.40
CA GLN A 363 -1.09 31.88 -11.97
C GLN A 363 -2.34 31.33 -11.26
N LEU A 364 -2.37 30.02 -10.97
CA LEU A 364 -3.47 29.40 -10.22
C LEU A 364 -3.55 29.89 -8.78
N LEU A 365 -2.39 30.06 -8.10
CA LEU A 365 -2.34 30.62 -6.75
C LEU A 365 -2.83 32.08 -6.74
N GLN A 366 -2.44 32.87 -7.74
CA GLN A 366 -2.84 34.28 -7.86
C GLN A 366 -4.33 34.41 -8.19
N ALA A 367 -4.88 33.50 -8.99
CA ALA A 367 -6.31 33.43 -9.30
C ALA A 367 -7.17 32.88 -8.14
N GLY A 368 -6.56 32.48 -7.02
CA GLY A 368 -7.26 31.82 -5.90
C GLY A 368 -7.85 30.45 -6.28
N SER A 369 -7.42 29.89 -7.40
CA SER A 369 -7.89 28.60 -7.93
C SER A 369 -7.21 27.40 -7.24
N THR A 370 -6.13 27.65 -6.51
CA THR A 370 -5.48 26.68 -5.64
C THR A 370 -4.79 27.40 -4.49
N THR A 371 -4.25 26.66 -3.53
CA THR A 371 -3.46 27.17 -2.41
C THR A 371 -2.12 26.44 -2.34
N SER A 372 -1.12 27.06 -1.73
CA SER A 372 0.20 26.44 -1.53
C SER A 372 0.06 25.15 -0.73
N VAL A 373 -0.87 25.10 0.24
CA VAL A 373 -1.23 23.87 0.96
C VAL A 373 -1.68 22.79 -0.02
N LYS A 374 -2.61 23.12 -0.92
CA LYS A 374 -3.10 22.17 -1.92
C LYS A 374 -2.00 21.72 -2.87
N LEU A 375 -1.10 22.62 -3.30
CA LEU A 375 0.07 22.28 -4.09
C LEU A 375 0.92 21.23 -3.37
N VAL A 376 1.35 21.54 -2.15
CA VAL A 376 2.21 20.69 -1.32
C VAL A 376 1.58 19.32 -1.09
N GLU A 377 0.30 19.26 -0.73
CA GLU A 377 -0.40 17.98 -0.55
C GLU A 377 -0.39 17.14 -1.82
N THR A 378 -0.69 17.75 -2.97
CA THR A 378 -0.75 17.02 -4.24
C THR A 378 0.62 16.46 -4.63
N TYR A 379 1.69 17.23 -4.45
CA TYR A 379 3.06 16.75 -4.71
C TYR A 379 3.51 15.67 -3.71
N LEU A 380 3.16 15.81 -2.42
CA LEU A 380 3.46 14.79 -1.41
C LEU A 380 2.74 13.47 -1.71
N ASP A 381 1.48 13.52 -2.13
CA ASP A 381 0.71 12.34 -2.50
C ASP A 381 1.31 11.65 -3.74
N GLN A 382 1.86 12.41 -4.69
CA GLN A 382 2.57 11.86 -5.85
C GLN A 382 3.90 11.21 -5.46
N ILE A 383 4.66 11.84 -4.56
CA ILE A 383 5.89 11.29 -3.98
C ILE A 383 5.58 9.97 -3.26
N GLU A 384 4.55 9.93 -2.42
CA GLU A 384 4.16 8.73 -1.69
C GLU A 384 3.75 7.59 -2.65
N ARG A 385 3.04 7.93 -3.73
CA ARG A 385 2.56 6.95 -4.73
C ARG A 385 3.69 6.32 -5.54
N HIS A 386 4.75 7.06 -5.85
CA HIS A 386 5.72 6.64 -6.88
C HIS A 386 7.21 6.66 -6.46
N ASN A 387 7.60 7.35 -5.38
CA ASN A 387 9.02 7.43 -5.01
C ASN A 387 9.54 6.09 -4.47
N ARG A 388 8.93 5.58 -3.40
CA ARG A 388 9.27 4.28 -2.79
C ARG A 388 8.23 3.19 -3.05
N ASN A 389 7.04 3.58 -3.50
CA ASN A 389 5.95 2.70 -3.88
C ASN A 389 5.72 2.78 -5.40
N GLY A 390 4.80 1.98 -5.93
CA GLY A 390 4.32 2.10 -7.30
C GLY A 390 5.43 1.91 -8.34
N LEU A 391 5.94 3.02 -8.89
CA LEU A 391 7.01 3.01 -9.89
C LEU A 391 8.41 2.87 -9.29
N HIS A 392 8.56 2.99 -7.97
CA HIS A 392 9.85 2.86 -7.27
C HIS A 392 10.95 3.75 -7.86
N LEU A 393 10.61 5.01 -8.15
CA LEU A 393 11.52 5.95 -8.81
C LEU A 393 12.78 6.26 -8.00
N ASN A 394 12.72 6.14 -6.67
CA ASN A 394 13.83 6.45 -5.76
C ASN A 394 14.48 7.81 -6.07
N ALA A 395 13.66 8.80 -6.41
CA ALA A 395 14.10 10.15 -6.74
C ALA A 395 14.44 10.99 -5.51
N LEU A 396 13.77 10.74 -4.36
CA LEU A 396 14.06 11.43 -3.08
C LEU A 396 14.68 10.47 -2.07
N ILE A 397 15.73 10.93 -1.38
CA ILE A 397 16.31 10.29 -0.18
C ILE A 397 15.42 10.60 1.02
N SER A 398 15.17 11.87 1.29
CA SER A 398 14.41 12.34 2.45
C SER A 398 13.31 13.32 2.06
N THR A 399 12.16 13.25 2.73
CA THR A 399 11.08 14.25 2.64
C THR A 399 10.98 15.03 3.94
N VAL A 400 10.76 16.34 3.85
CA VAL A 400 10.50 17.16 5.04
C VAL A 400 9.21 16.66 5.71
N PRO A 401 9.15 16.57 7.05
CA PRO A 401 7.94 16.12 7.74
C PRO A 401 6.68 16.87 7.28
N ARG A 402 5.63 16.15 6.90
CA ARG A 402 4.39 16.71 6.32
C ARG A 402 3.83 17.87 7.15
N ALA A 403 3.82 17.75 8.47
CA ALA A 403 3.34 18.81 9.36
C ALA A 403 4.13 20.14 9.23
N LYS A 404 5.46 20.09 9.03
CA LYS A 404 6.28 21.29 8.80
C LYS A 404 5.95 21.92 7.44
N LEU A 405 5.83 21.10 6.39
CA LEU A 405 5.49 21.57 5.04
C LEU A 405 4.12 22.24 5.00
N ILE A 406 3.11 21.60 5.58
CA ILE A 406 1.74 22.14 5.65
C ILE A 406 1.70 23.44 6.46
N LYS A 407 2.41 23.51 7.60
CA LYS A 407 2.53 24.75 8.37
C LYS A 407 3.16 25.88 7.55
N ARG A 408 4.25 25.61 6.82
CA ARG A 408 4.91 26.61 5.96
C ARG A 408 4.00 27.06 4.82
N ALA A 409 3.30 26.12 4.19
CA ALA A 409 2.36 26.41 3.10
C ALA A 409 1.20 27.30 3.59
N HIS A 410 0.60 27.01 4.74
CA HIS A 410 -0.41 27.86 5.36
C HIS A 410 0.07 29.29 5.61
N GLN A 411 1.31 29.44 6.11
CA GLN A 411 1.89 30.75 6.32
C GLN A 411 2.00 31.54 5.01
N LEU A 412 2.50 30.91 3.95
CA LEU A 412 2.65 31.54 2.65
C LEU A 412 1.29 31.88 2.00
N ASP A 413 0.28 31.04 2.22
CA ASP A 413 -1.09 31.33 1.80
C ASP A 413 -1.70 32.52 2.55
N ALA A 414 -1.46 32.62 3.87
CA ALA A 414 -1.90 33.77 4.67
C ALA A 414 -1.20 35.07 4.24
N GLU A 415 0.12 35.02 3.98
CA GLU A 415 0.87 36.15 3.45
C GLU A 415 0.35 36.57 2.07
N ARG A 416 0.00 35.61 1.20
CA ARG A 416 -0.61 35.88 -0.09
C ARG A 416 -1.98 36.58 0.05
N GLN A 417 -2.83 36.13 0.98
CA GLN A 417 -4.10 36.79 1.27
C GLN A 417 -3.94 38.21 1.81
N ALA A 418 -2.83 38.48 2.52
CA ALA A 418 -2.46 39.80 3.00
C ALA A 418 -1.71 40.66 1.96
N SER A 419 -1.58 40.19 0.71
CA SER A 419 -0.79 40.84 -0.35
C SER A 419 0.69 41.05 -0.01
N GLN A 420 1.27 40.17 0.82
CA GLN A 420 2.66 40.17 1.27
C GLN A 420 3.48 39.09 0.54
N LEU A 421 3.53 39.16 -0.79
CA LEU A 421 4.32 38.23 -1.58
C LEU A 421 5.82 38.46 -1.39
N ARG A 422 6.59 37.37 -1.26
CA ARG A 422 8.03 37.43 -1.03
C ARG A 422 8.89 37.35 -2.29
N GLY A 423 8.28 37.04 -3.44
CA GLY A 423 8.95 36.96 -4.73
C GLY A 423 8.18 36.12 -5.76
N PRO A 424 8.73 35.95 -6.96
CA PRO A 424 8.06 35.25 -8.07
C PRO A 424 7.74 33.77 -7.79
N LEU A 425 8.45 33.13 -6.86
CA LEU A 425 8.24 31.73 -6.48
C LEU A 425 7.53 31.55 -5.13
N HIS A 426 6.86 32.58 -4.61
CA HIS A 426 6.14 32.54 -3.34
C HIS A 426 5.11 31.40 -3.28
N GLY A 427 5.27 30.42 -2.39
CA GLY A 427 4.38 29.27 -2.26
C GLY A 427 4.67 28.11 -3.21
N ILE A 428 5.69 28.19 -4.07
CA ILE A 428 6.04 27.10 -5.01
C ILE A 428 6.90 26.04 -4.32
N PRO A 429 6.53 24.76 -4.42
CA PRO A 429 7.35 23.66 -3.94
C PRO A 429 8.51 23.34 -4.89
N ILE A 430 9.68 22.99 -4.35
CA ILE A 430 10.85 22.51 -5.10
C ILE A 430 11.49 21.30 -4.40
N VAL A 431 12.34 20.59 -5.14
CA VAL A 431 13.25 19.56 -4.60
C VAL A 431 14.70 20.00 -4.79
N ILE A 432 15.57 19.69 -3.83
CA ILE A 432 17.00 20.05 -3.90
C ILE A 432 17.86 18.78 -3.80
N LYS A 433 18.99 18.71 -4.48
CA LYS A 433 19.94 17.59 -4.37
C LYS A 433 20.42 17.39 -2.92
N ASP A 434 20.69 16.17 -2.49
CA ASP A 434 21.13 15.86 -1.11
C ASP A 434 22.60 16.24 -0.81
N LEU A 435 22.97 17.50 -1.05
CA LEU A 435 24.29 18.09 -0.79
C LEU A 435 24.21 19.40 0.01
N PHE A 436 23.04 20.05 0.05
CA PHE A 436 22.86 21.30 0.76
C PHE A 436 22.63 21.05 2.25
N LEU A 437 23.26 21.86 3.11
CA LEU A 437 22.98 21.86 4.55
C LEU A 437 21.57 22.44 4.80
N THR A 438 20.71 21.69 5.51
CA THR A 438 19.26 21.97 5.63
C THR A 438 18.73 21.89 7.08
N LYS A 439 19.46 22.47 8.04
CA LYS A 439 19.13 22.38 9.48
C LYS A 439 17.67 22.72 9.79
N ASP A 440 17.15 23.81 9.22
CA ASP A 440 15.79 24.28 9.53
C ASP A 440 14.70 23.32 9.05
N LEU A 441 14.98 22.58 7.97
CA LEU A 441 14.10 21.53 7.46
C LEU A 441 14.13 20.30 8.38
N GLY A 442 15.22 20.09 9.12
CA GLY A 442 15.43 18.95 10.01
C GLY A 442 15.75 17.66 9.25
N LEU A 443 16.41 17.80 8.10
CA LEU A 443 16.86 16.68 7.27
C LEU A 443 18.36 16.43 7.46
N PRO A 444 18.84 15.18 7.35
CA PRO A 444 20.25 14.91 7.22
C PRO A 444 20.75 15.35 5.84
N THR A 445 22.02 15.72 5.73
CA THR A 445 22.71 15.95 4.45
C THR A 445 23.68 14.80 4.23
N THR A 446 23.33 13.84 3.37
CA THR A 446 24.02 12.55 3.34
C THR A 446 25.03 12.41 2.21
N ALA A 447 24.93 13.22 1.14
CA ALA A 447 25.67 13.00 -0.11
C ALA A 447 25.50 11.58 -0.67
N GLY A 448 24.39 10.91 -0.32
CA GLY A 448 24.11 9.52 -0.66
C GLY A 448 24.86 8.49 0.19
N ALA A 449 25.71 8.90 1.14
CA ALA A 449 26.65 8.03 1.83
C ALA A 449 26.17 7.61 3.24
N PRO A 450 26.34 6.33 3.63
CA PRO A 450 25.94 5.84 4.96
C PRO A 450 26.66 6.53 6.12
N CYS A 451 27.90 6.98 5.92
CA CYS A 451 28.66 7.67 6.97
C CYS A 451 28.03 9.01 7.39
N PHE A 452 27.11 9.55 6.57
CA PHE A 452 26.37 10.78 6.86
C PHE A 452 24.87 10.53 7.08
N ALA A 453 24.43 9.27 7.23
CA ALA A 453 23.01 8.92 7.37
C ALA A 453 22.29 9.68 8.50
N THR A 454 23.00 10.00 9.58
CA THR A 454 22.47 10.74 10.74
C THR A 454 23.09 12.13 10.89
N ALA A 455 23.83 12.62 9.89
CA ALA A 455 24.51 13.90 9.93
C ALA A 455 23.52 15.05 9.74
N ILE A 456 22.92 15.50 10.85
CA ILE A 456 22.10 16.72 10.87
C ILE A 456 23.04 17.92 10.89
N PRO A 457 22.95 18.83 9.92
CA PRO A 457 23.87 19.95 9.79
C PRO A 457 23.67 21.00 10.90
N LYS A 458 24.76 21.69 11.28
CA LYS A 458 24.72 22.72 12.35
C LYS A 458 24.08 24.04 11.92
N ARG A 459 23.95 24.26 10.61
CA ARG A 459 23.38 25.45 9.97
C ARG A 459 22.67 25.07 8.67
N THR A 460 21.83 25.96 8.16
CA THR A 460 21.29 25.88 6.79
C THR A 460 22.28 26.56 5.84
N ALA A 461 22.36 26.10 4.59
CA ALA A 461 23.20 26.76 3.58
C ALA A 461 22.61 28.14 3.23
N PRO A 462 23.42 29.21 3.06
CA PRO A 462 22.92 30.55 2.78
C PRO A 462 21.97 30.63 1.57
N LEU A 463 22.25 29.86 0.51
CA LEU A 463 21.36 29.76 -0.64
C LEU A 463 19.99 29.19 -0.27
N ILE A 464 19.94 28.16 0.58
CA ILE A 464 18.69 27.56 1.04
C ILE A 464 17.93 28.51 1.95
N GLU A 465 18.62 29.24 2.83
CA GLU A 465 18.01 30.29 3.65
C GLU A 465 17.38 31.37 2.78
N HIS A 466 18.10 31.83 1.74
CA HIS A 466 17.58 32.78 0.76
C HIS A 466 16.32 32.26 0.07
N LEU A 467 16.33 31.04 -0.47
CA LEU A 467 15.16 30.47 -1.15
C LEU A 467 13.95 30.36 -0.23
N ILE A 468 14.15 29.90 1.01
CA ILE A 468 13.07 29.84 2.01
C ILE A 468 12.57 31.25 2.32
N ALA A 469 13.47 32.23 2.48
CA ALA A 469 13.13 33.62 2.74
C ALA A 469 12.31 34.23 1.59
N SER A 470 12.64 33.92 0.34
CA SER A 470 11.92 34.31 -0.89
C SER A 470 10.58 33.60 -1.10
N GLY A 471 10.16 32.78 -0.13
CA GLY A 471 8.84 32.15 -0.10
C GLY A 471 8.77 30.79 -0.80
N VAL A 472 9.91 30.19 -1.17
CA VAL A 472 9.96 28.84 -1.75
C VAL A 472 9.74 27.77 -0.68
N ILE A 473 9.06 26.68 -1.04
CA ILE A 473 8.84 25.52 -0.17
C ILE A 473 9.74 24.37 -0.61
N ILE A 474 10.65 23.88 0.24
CA ILE A 474 11.51 22.74 -0.11
C ILE A 474 10.86 21.46 0.40
N LEU A 475 10.44 20.57 -0.50
CA LEU A 475 9.74 19.33 -0.17
C LEU A 475 10.64 18.25 0.44
N GLY A 476 11.92 18.23 0.06
CA GLY A 476 12.85 17.18 0.46
C GLY A 476 14.16 17.21 -0.33
N THR A 477 15.01 16.23 -0.04
CA THR A 477 16.30 16.05 -0.71
C THR A 477 16.25 14.93 -1.74
N ALA A 478 16.72 15.23 -2.95
CA ALA A 478 16.81 14.33 -4.08
C ALA A 478 18.01 13.37 -3.94
N ASN A 479 17.82 12.14 -4.39
CA ASN A 479 18.88 11.16 -4.55
C ASN A 479 19.91 11.60 -5.60
N LEU A 480 21.07 10.99 -5.52
CA LEU A 480 22.22 11.28 -6.35
C LEU A 480 23.09 10.03 -6.53
N THR A 481 24.03 10.10 -7.45
CA THR A 481 25.19 9.20 -7.40
C THR A 481 26.00 9.50 -6.14
N GLU A 482 26.29 8.50 -5.30
CA GLU A 482 27.02 8.65 -4.03
C GLU A 482 28.29 9.50 -4.18
N PHE A 483 28.47 10.50 -3.30
CA PHE A 483 29.54 11.50 -3.35
C PHE A 483 29.71 12.16 -4.73
N CYS A 484 28.62 12.44 -5.43
CA CYS A 484 28.64 13.01 -6.78
C CYS A 484 29.40 12.15 -7.81
N GLY A 485 29.61 10.85 -7.55
CA GLY A 485 30.40 9.96 -8.39
C GLY A 485 31.88 9.84 -7.99
N LEU A 486 32.31 10.48 -6.90
CA LEU A 486 33.72 10.54 -6.48
C LEU A 486 34.22 9.29 -5.74
N LYS A 487 33.34 8.33 -5.42
CA LYS A 487 33.72 7.16 -4.62
C LYS A 487 34.67 6.20 -5.35
N TYR A 488 34.36 5.86 -6.60
CA TYR A 488 35.20 5.01 -7.46
C TYR A 488 34.75 5.09 -8.92
N LYS A 489 35.65 4.72 -9.84
CA LYS A 489 35.36 4.66 -11.28
C LYS A 489 34.32 3.57 -11.58
N GLY A 490 33.27 3.92 -12.31
CA GLY A 490 32.26 2.95 -12.73
C GLY A 490 31.07 2.79 -11.77
N ILE A 491 30.94 3.67 -10.78
CA ILE A 491 29.71 3.76 -10.00
C ILE A 491 28.52 4.02 -10.94
N THR A 492 27.46 3.24 -10.76
CA THR A 492 26.24 3.37 -11.56
C THR A 492 25.58 4.73 -11.32
N PRO A 493 25.34 5.53 -12.36
CA PRO A 493 24.69 6.83 -12.19
C PRO A 493 23.32 6.73 -11.53
N GLY A 494 23.06 7.60 -10.56
CA GLY A 494 21.81 7.61 -9.79
C GLY A 494 21.73 6.57 -8.68
N TRP A 495 22.78 5.80 -8.44
CA TRP A 495 22.87 4.90 -7.29
C TRP A 495 23.52 5.58 -6.08
N SER A 496 22.87 5.45 -4.93
CA SER A 496 23.52 5.64 -3.63
C SER A 496 23.02 4.63 -2.59
N PRO A 497 23.83 4.30 -1.57
CA PRO A 497 23.35 3.47 -0.46
C PRO A 497 22.14 4.05 0.27
N MET A 498 22.05 5.38 0.40
CA MET A 498 20.94 6.04 1.12
C MET A 498 19.65 6.09 0.29
N GLY A 499 19.77 6.28 -1.02
CA GLY A 499 18.64 6.45 -1.93
C GLY A 499 18.26 5.21 -2.74
N GLY A 500 19.14 4.22 -2.85
CA GLY A 500 19.03 3.15 -3.83
C GLY A 500 19.32 3.64 -5.26
N GLN A 501 18.89 2.87 -6.25
CA GLN A 501 18.99 3.26 -7.66
C GLN A 501 17.80 4.13 -8.06
N THR A 502 18.06 5.40 -8.39
CA THR A 502 17.08 6.27 -9.05
C THR A 502 16.76 5.75 -10.44
N GLN A 503 15.46 5.66 -10.74
CA GLN A 503 14.94 5.20 -12.03
C GLN A 503 14.49 6.38 -12.89
N SER A 504 14.63 6.23 -14.21
CA SER A 504 14.05 7.19 -15.15
C SER A 504 12.51 7.07 -15.18
N PRO A 505 11.75 8.17 -15.08
CA PRO A 505 10.30 8.14 -15.25
C PRO A 505 9.84 7.74 -16.66
N TYR A 506 10.74 7.75 -17.65
CA TYR A 506 10.43 7.45 -19.05
C TYR A 506 10.71 5.99 -19.44
N ILE A 507 11.42 5.23 -18.60
CA ILE A 507 11.84 3.87 -18.90
C ILE A 507 11.12 2.90 -17.97
N PHE A 508 10.36 1.98 -18.57
CA PHE A 508 9.68 0.92 -17.83
C PHE A 508 10.65 -0.25 -17.57
N GLY A 509 10.60 -0.82 -16.37
CA GLY A 509 11.43 -1.99 -16.00
C GLY A 509 12.73 -1.64 -15.26
N GLY A 510 13.09 -0.36 -15.21
CA GLY A 510 14.24 0.16 -14.49
C GLY A 510 15.56 0.03 -15.26
N LEU A 511 16.68 0.17 -14.55
CA LEU A 511 18.03 0.08 -15.13
C LEU A 511 18.30 -1.33 -15.69
N GLU A 512 18.64 -1.42 -16.96
CA GLU A 512 19.01 -2.69 -17.60
C GLU A 512 20.44 -3.10 -17.23
N VAL A 513 20.61 -4.40 -16.94
CA VAL A 513 21.90 -4.95 -16.54
C VAL A 513 22.76 -5.19 -17.77
N GLY A 514 24.01 -4.70 -17.73
CA GLY A 514 24.99 -4.88 -18.81
C GLY A 514 25.04 -3.75 -19.82
N GLU A 515 24.23 -2.70 -19.65
CA GLU A 515 24.36 -1.45 -20.41
C GLU A 515 25.63 -0.68 -20.06
N SER A 516 26.02 0.22 -20.98
CA SER A 516 27.03 1.24 -20.72
C SER A 516 26.60 2.22 -19.62
N MET A 517 27.53 2.95 -19.03
CA MET A 517 27.29 3.86 -17.89
C MET A 517 26.10 4.83 -18.11
N LEU A 518 25.99 5.39 -19.31
CA LEU A 518 24.90 6.27 -19.75
C LEU A 518 24.03 5.59 -20.82
N GLY A 519 23.83 4.27 -20.72
CA GLY A 519 22.93 3.52 -21.60
C GLY A 519 21.47 3.99 -21.55
N HIS A 520 20.62 3.46 -22.44
CA HIS A 520 19.27 4.01 -22.66
C HIS A 520 18.36 3.91 -21.44
N SER A 521 18.63 3.03 -20.48
CA SER A 521 17.88 2.91 -19.23
C SER A 521 18.38 3.84 -18.11
N SER A 522 19.58 4.41 -18.26
CA SER A 522 20.22 5.27 -17.28
C SER A 522 19.59 6.67 -17.24
N ILE A 523 19.24 7.15 -16.05
CA ILE A 523 18.80 8.53 -15.82
C ILE A 523 19.97 9.53 -15.81
N GLY A 524 21.22 9.05 -15.95
CA GLY A 524 22.42 9.87 -15.81
C GLY A 524 22.66 10.29 -14.36
N GLY A 525 23.56 11.24 -14.14
CA GLY A 525 23.90 11.72 -12.81
C GLY A 525 25.07 12.69 -12.82
N SER A 526 25.46 13.24 -11.68
CA SER A 526 25.07 12.81 -10.33
C SER A 526 23.75 13.39 -9.79
N SER A 527 23.15 14.42 -10.39
CA SER A 527 21.88 15.02 -9.93
C SER A 527 20.64 14.23 -10.38
N SER A 528 20.72 12.90 -10.31
CA SER A 528 19.75 11.95 -10.86
C SER A 528 18.36 12.09 -10.25
N GLY A 529 18.28 12.20 -8.93
CA GLY A 529 17.02 12.35 -8.22
C GLY A 529 16.33 13.68 -8.49
N SER A 530 17.09 14.77 -8.67
CA SER A 530 16.53 16.08 -9.02
C SER A 530 15.81 16.01 -10.37
N ALA A 531 16.48 15.43 -11.38
CA ALA A 531 15.91 15.23 -12.71
C ALA A 531 14.67 14.32 -12.67
N ALA A 532 14.76 13.16 -12.02
CA ALA A 532 13.65 12.23 -11.89
C ALA A 532 12.45 12.86 -11.14
N ALA A 533 12.70 13.63 -10.08
CA ALA A 533 11.67 14.29 -9.30
C ALA A 533 10.91 15.35 -10.12
N ALA A 534 11.63 16.23 -10.83
CA ALA A 534 11.00 17.22 -11.68
C ALA A 534 10.21 16.56 -12.82
N ALA A 535 10.79 15.58 -13.52
CA ALA A 535 10.12 14.87 -14.61
C ALA A 535 8.85 14.13 -14.16
N ALA A 536 8.91 13.41 -13.03
CA ALA A 536 7.78 12.63 -12.50
C ALA A 536 6.66 13.44 -11.84
N GLY A 537 6.81 14.77 -11.77
CA GLY A 537 5.84 15.65 -11.11
C GLY A 537 5.87 15.53 -9.59
N PHE A 538 7.05 15.32 -8.99
CA PHE A 538 7.25 15.43 -7.54
C PHE A 538 7.46 16.87 -7.08
N ALA A 539 7.90 17.73 -8.00
CA ALA A 539 7.90 19.18 -7.89
C ALA A 539 7.96 19.78 -9.31
N PRO A 540 7.51 21.02 -9.52
CA PRO A 540 7.65 21.70 -10.81
C PRO A 540 9.11 22.10 -11.11
N LEU A 541 9.93 22.28 -10.07
CA LEU A 541 11.32 22.72 -10.16
C LEU A 541 12.23 21.86 -9.30
N SER A 542 13.48 21.69 -9.72
CA SER A 542 14.51 21.08 -8.89
C SER A 542 15.88 21.74 -9.02
N ILE A 543 16.69 21.63 -7.96
CA ILE A 543 18.07 22.14 -7.92
C ILE A 543 19.04 20.96 -7.97
N GLY A 544 20.06 21.09 -8.80
CA GLY A 544 21.18 20.16 -8.94
C GLY A 544 22.53 20.85 -8.75
N THR A 545 23.58 20.05 -8.82
CA THR A 545 24.96 20.54 -8.87
C THR A 545 25.72 19.85 -9.99
N GLU A 546 26.69 20.54 -10.57
CA GLU A 546 27.52 20.02 -11.63
C GLU A 546 28.99 20.35 -11.43
N CYS A 547 29.84 19.33 -11.55
CA CYS A 547 31.26 19.50 -11.80
C CYS A 547 31.57 19.22 -13.28
N CYS A 548 31.08 18.08 -13.78
CA CYS A 548 31.14 17.71 -15.19
C CYS A 548 29.88 16.91 -15.57
N GLY A 549 28.95 17.50 -16.32
CA GLY A 549 27.72 16.85 -16.81
C GLY A 549 26.68 16.50 -15.74
N SER A 550 26.99 16.68 -14.46
CA SER A 550 26.20 16.19 -13.33
C SER A 550 24.81 16.82 -13.16
N LEU A 551 24.48 17.87 -13.90
CA LEU A 551 23.17 18.51 -13.97
C LEU A 551 22.57 18.40 -15.38
N ILE A 552 23.32 18.77 -16.42
CA ILE A 552 22.81 18.79 -17.80
C ILE A 552 22.54 17.39 -18.34
N THR A 553 23.38 16.40 -18.01
CA THR A 553 23.18 15.01 -18.44
C THR A 553 21.89 14.44 -17.88
N PRO A 554 21.64 14.42 -16.55
CA PRO A 554 20.37 13.88 -16.04
C PRO A 554 19.16 14.71 -16.46
N ALA A 555 19.28 16.04 -16.64
CA ALA A 555 18.18 16.85 -17.17
C ALA A 555 17.79 16.42 -18.59
N ASN A 556 18.76 16.27 -19.49
CA ASN A 556 18.53 15.80 -20.86
C ASN A 556 17.88 14.41 -20.88
N ARG A 557 18.41 13.46 -20.09
CA ARG A 557 17.88 12.09 -19.97
C ARG A 557 16.47 12.03 -19.39
N ALA A 558 16.06 13.06 -18.67
CA ALA A 558 14.72 13.20 -18.08
C ALA A 558 13.79 14.11 -18.91
N GLY A 559 14.18 14.53 -20.12
CA GLY A 559 13.37 15.41 -20.96
C GLY A 559 13.10 16.78 -20.34
N LEU A 560 14.05 17.32 -19.58
CA LEU A 560 13.95 18.61 -18.90
C LEU A 560 14.88 19.65 -19.53
N TYR A 561 14.53 20.92 -19.36
CA TYR A 561 15.47 22.01 -19.50
C TYR A 561 16.37 22.04 -18.28
N GLY A 562 17.69 22.05 -18.48
CA GLY A 562 18.69 22.16 -17.41
C GLY A 562 19.64 23.32 -17.69
N LEU A 563 19.94 24.11 -16.66
CA LEU A 563 20.89 25.21 -16.76
C LEU A 563 21.88 25.17 -15.61
N LYS A 564 23.14 25.03 -15.97
CA LYS A 564 24.29 25.19 -15.09
C LYS A 564 24.63 26.68 -15.04
N CYS A 565 24.60 27.30 -13.86
CA CYS A 565 24.96 28.71 -13.75
C CYS A 565 26.45 28.94 -14.06
N GLY A 566 26.80 30.21 -14.30
CA GLY A 566 28.19 30.61 -14.52
C GLY A 566 29.06 30.37 -13.29
N LEU A 567 30.38 30.40 -13.49
CA LEU A 567 31.31 30.36 -12.36
C LEU A 567 31.07 31.60 -11.49
N ASP A 568 31.11 31.42 -10.17
CA ASP A 568 30.93 32.47 -9.17
C ASP A 568 29.60 33.24 -9.21
N THR A 569 28.62 32.82 -10.02
CA THR A 569 27.30 33.49 -10.05
C THR A 569 26.38 33.03 -8.92
N VAL A 570 26.60 31.84 -8.37
CA VAL A 570 25.84 31.28 -7.24
C VAL A 570 26.83 30.67 -6.26
N GLY A 571 26.83 31.16 -5.02
CA GLY A 571 27.76 30.69 -3.98
C GLY A 571 27.51 29.23 -3.57
N VAL A 572 28.59 28.47 -3.41
CA VAL A 572 28.58 27.05 -3.01
C VAL A 572 28.72 26.83 -1.49
N GLU A 573 28.67 27.91 -0.71
CA GLU A 573 28.77 27.83 0.75
C GLU A 573 27.66 26.94 1.34
N GLY A 574 28.05 25.99 2.19
CA GLY A 574 27.10 25.04 2.79
C GLY A 574 26.58 23.98 1.80
N VAL A 575 27.31 23.72 0.72
CA VAL A 575 27.04 22.65 -0.24
C VAL A 575 28.23 21.71 -0.26
N PHE A 576 28.01 20.40 -0.19
CA PHE A 576 29.06 19.43 -0.46
C PHE A 576 29.46 19.52 -1.95
N HIS A 577 30.72 19.84 -2.22
CA HIS A 577 31.25 20.08 -3.57
C HIS A 577 32.69 19.53 -3.69
N TYR A 578 33.17 19.38 -4.94
CA TYR A 578 34.50 18.84 -5.25
C TYR A 578 35.61 19.88 -5.07
N THR A 579 35.42 21.08 -5.63
CA THR A 579 36.33 22.22 -5.59
C THR A 579 35.56 23.52 -5.76
N ASP A 580 36.05 24.62 -5.18
CA ASP A 580 35.41 25.94 -5.34
C ASP A 580 35.41 26.47 -6.80
N CYS A 581 36.28 25.95 -7.67
CA CYS A 581 36.51 26.51 -9.00
C CYS A 581 35.74 25.83 -10.16
N ILE A 582 35.19 24.63 -9.96
CA ILE A 582 34.43 23.92 -11.00
C ILE A 582 33.14 23.27 -10.51
N ASP A 583 32.69 23.55 -9.28
CA ASP A 583 31.35 23.17 -8.86
C ASP A 583 30.35 24.29 -9.11
N PHE A 584 29.32 23.95 -9.87
CA PHE A 584 28.28 24.86 -10.27
C PHE A 584 26.95 24.41 -9.68
N ILE A 585 26.13 25.37 -9.27
CA ILE A 585 24.74 25.15 -8.90
C ILE A 585 23.86 25.52 -10.09
N GLY A 586 22.75 24.81 -10.25
CA GLY A 586 21.81 25.11 -11.32
C GLY A 586 20.44 24.48 -11.11
N GLY A 587 19.57 24.74 -12.07
CA GLY A 587 18.17 24.34 -12.04
C GLY A 587 17.82 23.30 -13.11
N MET A 588 16.72 22.59 -12.87
CA MET A 588 16.02 21.80 -13.88
C MET A 588 14.51 22.08 -13.81
N ALA A 589 13.89 22.22 -14.97
CA ALA A 589 12.47 22.51 -15.10
C ALA A 589 11.89 21.94 -16.41
N LYS A 590 10.56 21.94 -16.53
CA LYS A 590 9.84 21.47 -17.73
C LYS A 590 9.68 22.52 -18.82
N SER A 591 9.94 23.79 -18.51
CA SER A 591 9.93 24.87 -19.49
C SER A 591 11.09 25.83 -19.28
N ALA A 592 11.43 26.58 -20.32
CA ALA A 592 12.47 27.60 -20.26
C ALA A 592 12.10 28.76 -19.32
N GLU A 593 10.83 29.16 -19.27
CA GLU A 593 10.35 30.22 -18.36
C GLU A 593 10.48 29.82 -16.89
N ASP A 594 10.17 28.58 -16.56
CA ASP A 594 10.33 28.07 -15.21
C ASP A 594 11.80 27.99 -14.81
N LEU A 595 12.66 27.58 -15.75
CA LEU A 595 14.09 27.54 -15.54
C LEU A 595 14.66 28.96 -15.34
N SER A 596 14.16 29.96 -16.07
CA SER A 596 14.60 31.35 -15.90
C SER A 596 14.16 31.92 -14.55
N LEU A 597 12.95 31.62 -14.08
CA LEU A 597 12.47 31.98 -12.74
C LEU A 597 13.34 31.36 -11.64
N LEU A 598 13.65 30.06 -11.77
CA LEU A 598 14.52 29.38 -10.81
C LEU A 598 15.94 29.95 -10.83
N THR A 599 16.50 30.18 -12.02
CA THR A 599 17.87 30.70 -12.17
C THR A 599 18.00 32.10 -11.55
N ALA A 600 17.01 32.96 -11.78
CA ALA A 600 16.98 34.29 -11.15
C ALA A 600 16.93 34.21 -9.62
N ALA A 601 16.15 33.26 -9.07
CA ALA A 601 16.12 33.01 -7.63
C ALA A 601 17.46 32.46 -7.09
N LEU A 602 18.15 31.59 -7.84
CA LEU A 602 19.48 31.08 -7.48
C LEU A 602 20.52 32.20 -7.47
N MET A 603 20.47 33.10 -8.45
CA MET A 603 21.34 34.27 -8.59
C MET A 603 20.91 35.45 -7.70
N GLN A 604 19.84 35.30 -6.91
CA GLN A 604 19.30 36.33 -6.02
C GLN A 604 18.95 37.64 -6.75
N MET A 605 18.50 37.52 -7.99
CA MET A 605 18.08 38.66 -8.82
C MET A 605 16.67 39.12 -8.42
N ALA A 606 16.44 40.44 -8.50
CA ALA A 606 15.12 41.01 -8.24
C ALA A 606 14.08 40.61 -9.30
N GLU A 607 14.51 40.55 -10.57
CA GLU A 607 13.65 40.24 -11.71
C GLU A 607 14.21 39.05 -12.52
N PRO A 608 13.35 38.19 -13.08
CA PRO A 608 13.77 37.06 -13.91
C PRO A 608 14.22 37.50 -15.30
N PHE A 609 14.94 36.62 -15.99
CA PHE A 609 15.39 36.86 -17.37
C PHE A 609 14.20 36.98 -18.33
N ASP A 610 14.27 37.96 -19.23
CA ASP A 610 13.29 38.15 -20.31
C ASP A 610 13.60 37.22 -21.48
N LEU A 611 12.71 36.26 -21.74
CA LEU A 611 12.85 35.28 -22.81
C LEU A 611 12.19 35.72 -24.13
N ARG A 612 11.68 36.96 -24.24
CA ARG A 612 11.00 37.45 -25.46
C ARG A 612 11.93 37.85 -26.60
N GLY A 613 13.24 37.88 -26.37
CA GLY A 613 14.24 38.39 -27.32
C GLY A 613 14.38 37.62 -28.63
N GLY A 614 13.80 36.41 -28.75
CA GLY A 614 13.89 35.59 -29.96
C GLY A 614 15.33 35.17 -30.30
N PHE A 615 15.55 34.75 -31.55
CA PHE A 615 16.87 34.34 -32.06
C PHE A 615 17.50 35.35 -33.03
N GLU A 616 16.79 36.44 -33.36
CA GLU A 616 17.23 37.45 -34.33
C GLU A 616 18.59 38.05 -33.94
N GLY A 617 19.57 37.95 -34.85
CA GLY A 617 20.91 38.50 -34.64
C GLY A 617 21.81 37.69 -33.71
N ILE A 618 21.35 36.57 -33.15
CA ILE A 618 22.19 35.65 -32.37
C ILE A 618 23.04 34.81 -33.32
N LYS A 619 24.35 34.75 -33.08
CA LYS A 619 25.27 33.87 -33.81
C LYS A 619 25.43 32.55 -33.05
N VAL A 620 25.12 31.43 -33.69
CA VAL A 620 25.19 30.10 -33.07
C VAL A 620 26.11 29.20 -33.91
N GLY A 621 27.12 28.63 -33.25
CA GLY A 621 27.99 27.62 -33.83
C GLY A 621 27.55 26.22 -33.42
N PHE A 622 27.36 25.32 -34.38
CA PHE A 622 27.06 23.92 -34.17
C PHE A 622 28.31 23.08 -34.46
N CYS A 623 28.70 22.23 -33.50
CA CYS A 623 29.82 21.31 -33.65
C CYS A 623 29.42 20.12 -34.52
N ASP A 624 30.40 19.45 -35.15
CA ASP A 624 30.13 18.20 -35.85
C ASP A 624 29.84 17.10 -34.82
N MET A 625 28.61 16.58 -34.81
CA MET A 625 28.19 15.52 -33.90
C MET A 625 28.93 14.18 -34.13
N LYS A 626 29.51 13.97 -35.32
CA LYS A 626 30.32 12.77 -35.59
C LYS A 626 31.62 12.78 -34.79
N GLU A 627 32.14 13.98 -34.53
CA GLU A 627 33.34 14.22 -33.72
C GLU A 627 32.97 14.41 -32.24
N TRP A 628 31.95 15.22 -31.96
CA TRP A 628 31.48 15.57 -30.62
C TRP A 628 30.44 14.59 -30.07
N LYS A 629 30.87 13.35 -29.87
CA LYS A 629 30.04 12.27 -29.29
C LYS A 629 30.68 11.63 -28.07
N LEU A 630 29.84 11.07 -27.20
CA LEU A 630 30.33 10.21 -26.13
C LEU A 630 30.91 8.91 -26.72
N PRO A 631 32.02 8.38 -26.16
CA PRO A 631 32.56 7.08 -26.55
C PRO A 631 31.52 5.96 -26.36
N GLU A 632 31.56 4.93 -27.20
CA GLU A 632 30.62 3.80 -27.13
C GLU A 632 30.74 2.98 -25.83
N GLU A 633 31.86 3.11 -25.11
CA GLU A 633 32.01 2.53 -23.77
C GLU A 633 31.17 3.25 -22.72
N ILE A 634 30.84 4.53 -22.96
CA ILE A 634 30.06 5.38 -22.05
C ILE A 634 28.58 5.36 -22.43
N CYS A 635 28.27 5.52 -23.72
CA CYS A 635 26.89 5.56 -24.23
C CYS A 635 26.80 4.78 -25.54
N ARG A 636 26.09 3.63 -25.51
CA ARG A 636 25.71 2.90 -26.72
C ARG A 636 24.32 3.29 -27.18
N TRP A 637 24.16 3.48 -28.47
CA TRP A 637 22.91 3.87 -29.10
C TRP A 637 22.23 2.62 -29.67
N PRO A 638 21.11 2.15 -29.09
CA PRO A 638 20.40 0.99 -29.63
C PRO A 638 19.59 1.36 -30.87
N GLY A 639 19.54 0.45 -31.86
CA GLY A 639 18.69 0.57 -33.04
C GLY A 639 18.94 1.86 -33.83
N ASP A 640 17.87 2.57 -34.15
CA ASP A 640 17.82 3.81 -34.92
C ASP A 640 17.97 5.08 -34.07
N THR A 641 18.23 4.96 -32.75
CA THR A 641 18.34 6.11 -31.82
C THR A 641 19.34 7.16 -32.32
N ARG A 642 20.44 6.70 -32.90
CA ARG A 642 21.46 7.60 -33.46
C ARG A 642 20.88 8.44 -34.60
N GLU A 643 20.23 7.81 -35.58
CA GLU A 643 19.62 8.50 -36.73
C GLU A 643 18.57 9.52 -36.25
N GLN A 644 17.75 9.15 -35.27
CA GLN A 644 16.77 10.06 -34.67
C GLN A 644 17.44 11.29 -34.01
N MET A 645 18.59 11.11 -33.36
CA MET A 645 19.35 12.23 -32.79
C MET A 645 20.00 13.09 -33.87
N GLU A 646 20.55 12.51 -34.93
CA GLU A 646 21.12 13.28 -36.05
C GLU A 646 20.00 14.13 -36.71
N MET A 647 18.82 13.55 -36.92
CA MET A 647 17.64 14.27 -37.42
C MET A 647 17.20 15.39 -36.48
N ALA A 648 17.07 15.13 -35.17
CA ALA A 648 16.64 16.14 -34.20
C ALA A 648 17.66 17.29 -34.06
N TYR A 649 18.95 17.00 -34.21
CA TYR A 649 20.02 18.00 -34.23
C TYR A 649 19.92 18.90 -35.46
N SER A 650 19.74 18.31 -36.65
CA SER A 650 19.48 19.06 -37.89
C SER A 650 18.20 19.89 -37.81
N ASP A 651 17.12 19.35 -37.26
CA ASP A 651 15.87 20.10 -37.06
C ASP A 651 16.06 21.29 -36.12
N ALA A 652 16.93 21.17 -35.10
CA ALA A 652 17.24 22.28 -34.20
C ALA A 652 18.02 23.40 -34.91
N ILE A 653 18.97 23.05 -35.78
CA ILE A 653 19.71 23.98 -36.65
C ILE A 653 18.73 24.77 -37.52
N GLU A 654 17.83 24.07 -38.23
CA GLU A 654 16.85 24.71 -39.11
C GLU A 654 15.90 25.60 -38.31
N LYS A 655 15.38 25.14 -37.16
CA LYS A 655 14.52 25.97 -36.31
C LYS A 655 15.21 27.24 -35.85
N MET A 656 16.48 27.19 -35.44
CA MET A 656 17.20 28.40 -35.05
C MET A 656 17.34 29.36 -36.24
N ARG A 657 17.66 28.84 -37.43
CA ARG A 657 17.79 29.63 -38.66
C ARG A 657 16.45 30.28 -39.06
N GLU A 658 15.35 29.53 -39.01
CA GLU A 658 13.99 30.03 -39.27
C GLU A 658 13.58 31.16 -38.33
N HIS A 659 14.11 31.17 -37.10
CA HIS A 659 13.82 32.21 -36.09
C HIS A 659 14.83 33.37 -36.09
N GLY A 660 15.68 33.48 -37.11
CA GLY A 660 16.56 34.64 -37.32
C GLY A 660 17.99 34.48 -36.76
N ALA A 661 18.37 33.28 -36.30
CA ALA A 661 19.74 33.03 -35.88
C ALA A 661 20.69 32.97 -37.09
N GLN A 662 21.89 33.51 -36.90
CA GLN A 662 23.01 33.32 -37.81
C GLN A 662 23.74 32.02 -37.44
N VAL A 663 23.47 30.96 -38.18
CA VAL A 663 23.95 29.61 -37.86
C VAL A 663 25.19 29.26 -38.68
N GLN A 664 26.25 28.82 -38.00
CA GLN A 664 27.43 28.20 -38.59
C GLN A 664 27.49 26.73 -38.16
N GLU A 665 27.55 25.83 -39.14
CA GLU A 665 27.70 24.39 -38.89
C GLU A 665 29.16 23.96 -38.99
N ASN A 666 29.47 22.81 -38.38
CA ASN A 666 30.81 22.20 -38.34
C ASN A 666 31.86 23.18 -37.77
N VAL A 667 31.49 23.90 -36.71
CA VAL A 667 32.45 24.72 -35.97
C VAL A 667 33.40 23.79 -35.24
N ASP A 668 34.68 23.90 -35.59
CA ASP A 668 35.75 23.26 -34.85
C ASP A 668 35.84 23.88 -33.46
N LEU A 669 35.62 23.04 -32.44
CA LEU A 669 35.93 23.41 -31.08
C LEU A 669 37.38 22.96 -30.87
N PRO A 670 38.33 23.88 -30.71
CA PRO A 670 39.73 23.51 -30.53
C PRO A 670 39.87 22.49 -29.40
N SER A 671 40.72 21.49 -29.59
CA SER A 671 41.06 20.54 -28.54
C SER A 671 41.39 21.35 -27.27
N ALA A 672 40.81 20.98 -26.14
CA ALA A 672 41.02 21.67 -24.86
C ALA A 672 42.50 21.70 -24.43
N TRP A 673 43.38 21.02 -25.16
CA TRP A 673 44.77 20.82 -24.80
C TRP A 673 45.75 21.62 -25.67
N ASP A 674 45.40 22.01 -26.90
CA ASP A 674 46.43 22.43 -27.87
C ASP A 674 46.33 23.88 -28.39
N VAL A 675 45.24 24.64 -28.17
CA VAL A 675 45.01 25.86 -28.99
C VAL A 675 44.57 27.12 -28.24
N PHE A 676 44.03 27.05 -27.01
CA PHE A 676 43.59 28.27 -26.32
C PHE A 676 44.76 28.92 -25.57
N ASN A 677 45.20 30.08 -26.06
CA ASN A 677 46.11 30.99 -25.36
C ASN A 677 45.49 32.39 -25.36
N ILE A 678 45.27 32.97 -24.19
CA ILE A 678 44.90 34.39 -24.02
C ILE A 678 46.15 35.10 -23.51
N ASP A 679 46.65 36.08 -24.27
CA ASP A 679 47.89 36.83 -23.96
C ASP A 679 49.12 35.93 -23.68
N GLY A 680 49.25 34.82 -24.42
CA GLY A 680 50.36 33.87 -24.28
C GLY A 680 50.28 32.96 -23.05
N LYS A 681 49.12 32.92 -22.37
CA LYS A 681 48.85 32.01 -21.25
C LYS A 681 47.68 31.10 -21.56
N SER A 682 47.80 29.83 -21.18
CA SER A 682 46.67 28.91 -21.21
C SER A 682 45.56 29.45 -20.29
N PRO A 683 44.32 29.63 -20.79
CA PRO A 683 43.16 29.99 -19.96
C PRO A 683 42.60 28.78 -19.20
N PHE A 684 43.14 27.58 -19.44
CA PHE A 684 42.77 26.38 -18.71
C PHE A 684 43.62 26.23 -17.44
N TYR A 685 42.95 26.23 -16.30
CA TYR A 685 43.56 25.84 -15.03
C TYR A 685 43.53 24.32 -14.92
N VAL A 686 44.68 23.69 -14.66
CA VAL A 686 44.76 22.25 -14.39
C VAL A 686 44.33 22.01 -12.95
N ILE A 687 43.10 21.52 -12.76
CA ILE A 687 42.51 21.31 -11.42
C ILE A 687 42.79 19.89 -10.91
N ALA A 688 43.15 18.95 -11.81
CA ALA A 688 43.63 17.63 -11.44
C ALA A 688 44.60 17.09 -12.51
N CYS A 689 45.89 16.99 -12.15
CA CYS A 689 46.85 16.19 -12.91
C CYS A 689 46.82 14.75 -12.37
N LYS A 690 46.66 13.76 -13.25
CA LYS A 690 46.79 12.36 -12.88
C LYS A 690 48.28 12.07 -12.69
N SER A 691 48.81 12.20 -11.47
CA SER A 691 50.24 11.95 -11.22
C SER A 691 50.54 10.46 -11.44
N HIS A 692 51.20 10.12 -12.55
CA HIS A 692 52.16 9.03 -12.52
C HIS A 692 53.38 9.51 -11.74
N GLY A 693 53.33 9.33 -10.42
CA GLY A 693 54.44 9.54 -9.51
C GLY A 693 54.78 11.00 -9.19
N THR A 694 55.05 11.21 -7.90
CA THR A 694 55.66 12.41 -7.29
C THR A 694 54.70 13.51 -6.81
N THR A 695 54.82 13.74 -5.50
CA THR A 695 54.25 14.72 -4.58
C THR A 695 54.19 16.15 -5.12
N LEU A 696 53.16 16.92 -4.73
CA LEU A 696 53.27 18.22 -4.02
C LEU A 696 51.89 18.85 -3.74
N LEU A 697 51.58 19.01 -2.45
CA LEU A 697 50.75 20.09 -1.93
C LEU A 697 51.71 21.23 -1.57
N HIS A 698 51.64 22.33 -2.29
CA HIS A 698 52.17 23.68 -2.00
C HIS A 698 51.66 24.60 -3.13
N GLY A 699 51.38 25.88 -2.98
CA GLY A 699 51.03 26.77 -1.86
C GLY A 699 49.75 27.50 -2.29
N ASP A 700 49.37 28.70 -1.88
CA ASP A 700 49.95 29.79 -1.08
C ASP A 700 48.75 30.60 -0.55
#